data_AF-A0AA38CKW4-F1
#
_entry.id   AF-A0AA38CKW4-F1
#
_cell.length_a   1.000
_cell.length_b   1.000
_cell.length_c   1.000
_cell.angle_alpha   90.00
_cell.angle_beta   90.00
_cell.angle_gamma   90.00
#
_symmetry.space_group_name_H-M   'P 1'
#
loop_
_entity.id
_entity.type
_entity.pdbx_description
1 polymer ?
#
loop_
_entity_poly.entity_id
_entity_poly.type
_entity_poly.pdbx_seq_one_letter_code
_entity_poly.pdbx_strand_id
1 'polypeptide(L)'
;DALATAETSSDYRLTRVLSKRPVPQSPLQDLKPAWLLTFAEETLSEFLTKATGTDLDWVQIPGMKPGPDCIGVVAVGHGCDGVAARACGLVGMDSSRVADVLKDRPAWFRDCRRMEMLGALTTSSGATVEFLYTQMYSPTTLTQARDFCTLRYTSVLEDRNLVVCERSLNLGTVPPREGFVRAEMLSSGYLIRPCGEVGSIVYIVDHMDFEAGQVPEVLRPMYESSAVMAQKLTIAALRHLRSLAQEAAGEVIAGGTLQPSTLRELSLRVARSFNDAINCFPEDGWLSVASDGMGDVSISLNSSWSPRTVGLKSTPSNKLYSDGGVLCAKASMILQNVPPAILVRFLREHRSEWADWMDCDLDTICSNTSRSHVYGASVLVGAELGRRQIPMPLAHSVEHEEIMELVKFEGCDPGRDGAFVSKETYLLQLCNGIDETAIGDCAQLVFAPVDGALSDDTLLLPSGFRVIPLGTGFMDGYDMSYNLNLASTLEGDMSRAMTDTGISSSNFRSIVTIAFQFGYDTNNCDSVSIAAHKYMRTVIASVQRVAMAIAPRVGSTLGLRSLSGTTEVLTLVKQIVSSFRIKFGVDLLGEQPPNNDELFKMLWHHSNAIICCTCKFCLQSLPEFIFANEAGLDMLETTSGCLQDLQWDQTLDESDKEDIYSDITKVMQQGFAYLTSGIRLSSMGRPVAYERALGWNILDGNESMACVAFMFINWSF
;
A
#
# COMPACT_ATOMS: atom_id res chain seq x y z
N ASP A 1 -61.32 -3.60 19.20
CA ASP A 1 -60.78 -4.91 18.81
C ASP A 1 -60.08 -4.81 17.48
N ALA A 2 -58.78 -4.50 17.56
CA ALA A 2 -57.93 -4.21 16.43
C ALA A 2 -56.80 -5.26 16.38
N LEU A 3 -56.58 -5.80 15.18
CA LEU A 3 -55.36 -6.50 14.79
C LEU A 3 -54.17 -5.54 14.89
N ALA A 4 -53.04 -6.03 15.41
CA ALA A 4 -51.72 -5.44 15.19
C ALA A 4 -50.68 -6.55 15.03
N THR A 5 -50.00 -6.49 13.90
CA THR A 5 -48.93 -7.32 13.36
C THR A 5 -47.61 -7.16 14.12
N ALA A 6 -46.79 -8.20 14.03
CA ALA A 6 -45.46 -8.31 14.60
C ALA A 6 -44.44 -7.38 13.92
N GLU A 7 -43.68 -6.63 14.73
CA GLU A 7 -42.41 -6.01 14.35
C GLU A 7 -41.30 -6.64 15.20
N THR A 8 -40.35 -7.27 14.51
CA THR A 8 -39.07 -7.78 15.02
C THR A 8 -37.96 -6.80 14.70
N SER A 9 -36.90 -6.81 15.52
CA SER A 9 -35.55 -6.28 15.24
C SER A 9 -35.32 -4.77 15.41
N SER A 10 -35.19 -4.31 16.66
CA SER A 10 -34.45 -3.07 16.98
C SER A 10 -33.89 -3.00 18.41
N ASP A 11 -34.34 -3.84 19.34
CA ASP A 11 -34.04 -3.64 20.78
C ASP A 11 -32.73 -4.28 21.30
N TYR A 12 -32.02 -5.08 20.50
CA TYR A 12 -30.79 -5.73 20.95
C TYR A 12 -29.53 -4.83 20.87
N ARG A 13 -29.57 -3.73 20.09
CA ARG A 13 -28.44 -2.78 19.98
C ARG A 13 -28.40 -1.74 21.12
N LEU A 14 -29.52 -1.50 21.80
CA LEU A 14 -29.62 -0.46 22.83
C LEU A 14 -29.32 -0.95 24.26
N THR A 15 -29.24 -2.27 24.48
CA THR A 15 -29.07 -2.82 25.84
C THR A 15 -27.61 -2.87 26.32
N ARG A 16 -26.61 -2.72 25.44
CA ARG A 16 -25.18 -2.79 25.84
C ARG A 16 -24.61 -1.46 26.36
N VAL A 17 -25.26 -0.33 26.08
CA VAL A 17 -24.85 0.99 26.61
C VAL A 17 -25.17 1.15 28.11
N LEU A 18 -26.06 0.33 28.68
CA LEU A 18 -26.52 0.45 30.07
C LEU A 18 -26.13 -0.72 31.00
N SER A 19 -25.23 -1.61 30.57
CA SER A 19 -24.81 -2.77 31.38
C SER A 19 -23.28 -2.83 31.61
N LYS A 20 -22.67 -1.71 32.01
CA LYS A 20 -21.38 -1.74 32.74
C LYS A 20 -21.66 -1.78 34.25
N ARG A 21 -22.05 -2.95 34.77
CA ARG A 21 -22.03 -3.17 36.23
C ARG A 21 -20.56 -3.26 36.69
N PRO A 22 -20.12 -2.48 37.70
CA PRO A 22 -18.77 -2.60 38.22
C PRO A 22 -18.65 -3.92 39.00
N VAL A 23 -17.87 -4.86 38.47
CA VAL A 23 -17.46 -6.08 39.20
C VAL A 23 -16.33 -5.70 40.17
N PRO A 24 -16.33 -6.18 41.42
CA PRO A 24 -15.29 -5.85 42.39
C PRO A 24 -13.91 -6.28 41.88
N GLN A 25 -12.98 -5.32 41.88
CA GLN A 25 -11.59 -5.47 41.49
C GLN A 25 -10.86 -6.39 42.49
N SER A 26 -10.32 -7.50 42.02
CA SER A 26 -9.41 -8.36 42.80
C SER A 26 -8.14 -8.61 41.98
N PRO A 27 -6.93 -8.51 42.56
CA PRO A 27 -5.66 -8.67 41.84
C PRO A 27 -5.52 -10.08 41.23
N LEU A 28 -4.66 -10.22 40.21
CA LEU A 28 -4.35 -11.49 39.51
C LEU A 28 -4.01 -12.68 40.44
N GLN A 29 -3.60 -12.40 41.68
CA GLN A 29 -3.30 -13.40 42.72
C GLN A 29 -4.54 -14.06 43.35
N ASP A 30 -5.73 -13.48 43.20
CA ASP A 30 -6.99 -14.00 43.78
C ASP A 30 -7.86 -14.76 42.77
N LEU A 31 -7.38 -14.95 41.53
CA LEU A 31 -8.10 -15.72 40.52
C LEU A 31 -8.06 -17.21 40.87
N LYS A 32 -9.22 -17.76 41.26
CA LYS A 32 -9.35 -19.18 41.57
C LYS A 32 -8.98 -20.01 40.33
N PRO A 33 -8.00 -20.94 40.43
CA PRO A 33 -7.57 -21.77 39.29
C PRO A 33 -8.73 -22.51 38.60
N ALA A 34 -9.78 -22.87 39.33
CA ALA A 34 -10.96 -23.52 38.78
C ALA A 34 -11.70 -22.64 37.75
N TRP A 35 -11.85 -21.33 38.00
CA TRP A 35 -12.52 -20.43 37.07
C TRP A 35 -11.72 -20.22 35.78
N LEU A 36 -10.39 -20.18 35.88
CA LEU A 36 -9.50 -20.05 34.74
C LEU A 36 -9.60 -21.25 33.80
N LEU A 37 -9.73 -22.46 34.37
CA LEU A 37 -9.92 -23.68 33.59
C LEU A 37 -11.28 -23.69 32.89
N THR A 38 -12.36 -23.34 33.58
CA THR A 38 -13.69 -23.24 32.94
C THR A 38 -13.70 -22.20 31.83
N PHE A 39 -13.04 -21.06 32.04
CA PHE A 39 -12.91 -20.02 31.02
C PHE A 39 -12.10 -20.50 29.81
N ALA A 40 -11.03 -21.28 30.03
CA ALA A 40 -10.23 -21.88 28.97
C ALA A 40 -11.01 -22.92 28.17
N GLU A 41 -11.80 -23.77 28.84
CA GLU A 41 -12.65 -24.78 28.20
C GLU A 41 -13.78 -24.15 27.37
N GLU A 42 -14.42 -23.09 27.88
CA GLU A 42 -15.39 -22.29 27.13
C GLU A 42 -14.75 -21.65 25.88
N THR A 43 -13.56 -21.08 26.05
CA THR A 43 -12.78 -20.48 24.94
C THR A 43 -12.46 -21.52 23.87
N LEU A 44 -12.06 -22.73 24.28
CA LEU A 44 -11.78 -23.85 23.38
C LEU A 44 -13.03 -24.22 22.57
N SER A 45 -14.18 -24.39 23.23
CA SER A 45 -15.43 -24.76 22.58
C SER A 45 -15.85 -23.74 21.51
N GLU A 46 -15.86 -22.45 21.87
CA GLU A 46 -16.21 -21.36 20.96
C GLU A 46 -15.20 -21.20 19.82
N PHE A 47 -13.91 -21.42 20.09
CA PHE A 47 -12.89 -21.42 19.04
C PHE A 47 -13.12 -22.56 18.03
N LEU A 48 -13.43 -23.78 18.50
CA LEU A 48 -13.61 -24.94 17.63
C LEU A 48 -14.82 -24.80 16.69
N THR A 49 -15.92 -24.18 17.14
CA THR A 49 -17.08 -23.91 16.27
C THR A 49 -16.72 -22.91 15.16
N LYS A 50 -15.93 -21.87 15.47
CA LYS A 50 -15.40 -20.93 14.46
C LYS A 50 -14.41 -21.60 13.51
N ALA A 51 -13.49 -22.40 14.03
CA ALA A 51 -12.44 -23.06 13.24
C ALA A 51 -13.01 -24.13 12.29
N THR A 52 -14.08 -24.83 12.69
CA THR A 52 -14.79 -25.78 11.82
C THR A 52 -15.74 -25.09 10.84
N GLY A 53 -16.15 -23.85 11.12
CA GLY A 53 -16.94 -23.01 10.23
C GLY A 53 -18.44 -23.06 10.48
N THR A 54 -18.87 -23.46 11.68
CA THR A 54 -20.28 -23.64 12.02
C THR A 54 -20.90 -22.45 12.75
N ASP A 55 -20.08 -21.50 13.22
CA ASP A 55 -20.52 -20.42 14.13
C ASP A 55 -20.83 -19.08 13.45
N LEU A 56 -20.03 -18.69 12.46
CA LEU A 56 -20.11 -17.39 11.79
C LEU A 56 -20.48 -17.57 10.32
N ASP A 57 -21.15 -16.55 9.76
CA ASP A 57 -21.38 -16.47 8.32
C ASP A 57 -20.09 -16.04 7.62
N TRP A 58 -19.43 -17.03 7.03
CA TRP A 58 -18.11 -16.89 6.41
C TRP A 58 -18.24 -16.56 4.93
N VAL A 59 -17.80 -15.38 4.53
CA VAL A 59 -17.74 -14.97 3.12
C VAL A 59 -16.31 -15.09 2.61
N GLN A 60 -16.11 -15.81 1.51
CA GLN A 60 -14.79 -15.98 0.90
C GLN A 60 -14.27 -14.65 0.35
N ILE A 61 -12.97 -14.37 0.55
CA ILE A 61 -12.33 -13.18 -0.02
C ILE A 61 -12.30 -13.28 -1.56
N PRO A 62 -12.93 -12.34 -2.31
CA PRO A 62 -12.93 -12.35 -3.77
C PRO A 62 -11.51 -12.19 -4.35
N GLY A 63 -11.26 -12.79 -5.51
CA GLY A 63 -9.99 -12.67 -6.23
C GLY A 63 -8.91 -13.70 -5.83
N MET A 64 -9.14 -14.52 -4.80
CA MET A 64 -8.24 -15.64 -4.50
C MET A 64 -8.46 -16.78 -5.51
N LYS A 65 -7.56 -16.91 -6.49
CA LYS A 65 -7.55 -18.04 -7.43
C LYS A 65 -6.94 -19.26 -6.75
N PRO A 66 -7.53 -20.46 -6.84
CA PRO A 66 -6.88 -21.69 -6.40
C PRO A 66 -5.74 -22.06 -7.35
N GLY A 67 -4.58 -22.35 -6.78
CA GLY A 67 -3.35 -22.71 -7.46
C GLY A 67 -2.43 -23.49 -6.51
N PRO A 68 -1.36 -24.12 -7.04
CA PRO A 68 -0.47 -24.98 -6.26
C PRO A 68 0.23 -24.25 -5.10
N ASP A 69 0.43 -22.93 -5.23
CA ASP A 69 1.06 -22.06 -4.23
C ASP A 69 0.05 -21.23 -3.42
N CYS A 70 -1.25 -21.51 -3.50
CA CYS A 70 -2.25 -20.66 -2.87
C CYS A 70 -2.43 -21.02 -1.40
N ILE A 71 -2.53 -19.99 -0.54
CA ILE A 71 -3.15 -20.16 0.78
C ILE A 71 -4.54 -20.75 0.53
N GLY A 72 -4.99 -21.67 1.39
CA GLY A 72 -6.27 -22.34 1.20
C GLY A 72 -7.46 -21.39 1.36
N VAL A 73 -8.59 -21.89 1.85
CA VAL A 73 -9.80 -21.06 1.95
C VAL A 73 -9.58 -19.95 2.97
N VAL A 74 -9.65 -18.70 2.51
CA VAL A 74 -9.73 -17.52 3.38
C VAL A 74 -11.13 -16.94 3.33
N ALA A 75 -11.71 -16.73 4.51
CA ALA A 75 -13.02 -16.15 4.67
C ALA A 75 -13.01 -15.06 5.74
N VAL A 76 -13.91 -14.10 5.59
CA VAL A 76 -14.17 -13.03 6.55
C VAL A 76 -15.54 -13.24 7.19
N GLY A 77 -15.64 -12.99 8.48
CA GLY A 77 -16.91 -12.99 9.20
C GLY A 77 -17.69 -11.72 8.89
N HIS A 78 -18.99 -11.87 8.62
CA HIS A 78 -19.92 -10.75 8.46
C HIS A 78 -20.90 -10.68 9.63
N GLY A 79 -21.29 -9.46 10.03
CA GLY A 79 -22.27 -9.23 11.08
C GLY A 79 -21.88 -9.71 12.49
N CYS A 80 -20.61 -10.04 12.72
CA CYS A 80 -20.09 -10.43 14.02
C CYS A 80 -19.78 -9.23 14.92
N ASP A 81 -19.71 -9.47 16.24
CA ASP A 81 -19.19 -8.50 17.20
C ASP A 81 -17.68 -8.33 16.96
N GLY A 82 -17.27 -7.22 16.34
CA GLY A 82 -15.88 -6.98 15.95
C GLY A 82 -15.56 -7.52 14.55
N VAL A 83 -14.28 -7.76 14.29
CA VAL A 83 -13.76 -8.20 13.00
C VAL A 83 -13.23 -9.62 13.09
N ALA A 84 -13.58 -10.46 12.12
CA ALA A 84 -13.23 -11.87 12.11
C ALA A 84 -12.68 -12.32 10.76
N ALA A 85 -11.59 -13.07 10.78
CA ALA A 85 -10.96 -13.69 9.63
C ALA A 85 -10.61 -15.15 9.94
N ARG A 86 -10.75 -16.00 8.93
CA ARG A 86 -10.39 -17.41 9.01
C ARG A 86 -9.63 -17.80 7.76
N ALA A 87 -8.52 -18.50 7.94
CA ALA A 87 -7.77 -19.09 6.84
C ALA A 87 -7.44 -20.54 7.14
N CYS A 88 -7.37 -21.37 6.11
CA CYS A 88 -6.80 -22.71 6.21
C CYS A 88 -5.68 -22.91 5.19
N GLY A 89 -4.69 -23.74 5.52
CA GLY A 89 -3.60 -24.05 4.62
C GLY A 89 -2.84 -25.30 5.04
N LEU A 90 -2.24 -25.98 4.06
CA LEU A 90 -1.30 -27.07 4.29
C LEU A 90 0.12 -26.50 4.43
N VAL A 91 0.84 -26.91 5.47
CA VAL A 91 2.22 -26.50 5.74
C VAL A 91 3.07 -27.75 5.92
N GLY A 92 4.21 -27.83 5.23
CA GLY A 92 5.19 -28.93 5.33
C GLY A 92 6.01 -28.91 6.62
N MET A 93 5.35 -28.80 7.78
CA MET A 93 5.97 -28.71 9.12
C MET A 93 5.17 -29.54 10.13
N ASP A 94 5.84 -30.00 11.19
CA ASP A 94 5.20 -30.72 12.29
C ASP A 94 4.32 -29.81 13.16
N SER A 95 3.27 -30.39 13.77
CA SER A 95 2.27 -29.61 14.51
C SER A 95 2.85 -28.81 15.67
N SER A 96 3.83 -29.37 16.40
CA SER A 96 4.50 -28.71 17.52
C SER A 96 5.26 -27.46 17.06
N ARG A 97 6.07 -27.58 16.01
CA ARG A 97 6.85 -26.47 15.45
C ARG A 97 5.96 -25.40 14.85
N VAL A 98 4.84 -25.77 14.22
CA VAL A 98 3.83 -24.80 13.77
C VAL A 98 3.28 -24.00 14.95
N ALA A 99 2.90 -24.68 16.04
CA ALA A 99 2.39 -23.99 17.23
C ALA A 99 3.44 -23.06 17.85
N ASP A 100 4.69 -23.51 17.96
CA ASP A 100 5.77 -22.71 18.53
C ASP A 100 6.04 -21.44 17.72
N VAL A 101 6.09 -21.55 16.38
CA VAL A 101 6.26 -20.38 15.49
C VAL A 101 5.08 -19.42 15.61
N LEU A 102 3.84 -19.92 15.56
CA LEU A 102 2.65 -19.05 15.64
C LEU A 102 2.50 -18.37 17.00
N LYS A 103 2.93 -19.04 18.09
CA LYS A 103 2.95 -18.46 19.44
C LYS A 103 3.93 -17.30 19.58
N ASP A 104 5.02 -17.27 18.83
CA ASP A 104 6.02 -16.20 18.83
C ASP A 104 5.66 -15.09 17.82
N ARG A 105 4.53 -14.40 18.06
CA ARG A 105 4.06 -13.32 17.18
C ARG A 105 5.13 -12.26 16.86
N PRO A 106 5.97 -11.77 17.81
CA PRO A 106 7.00 -10.78 17.51
C PRO A 106 8.05 -11.21 16.46
N ALA A 107 8.24 -12.53 16.26
CA ALA A 107 9.21 -13.06 15.29
C ALA A 107 8.74 -13.03 13.84
N TRP A 108 7.44 -12.80 13.59
CA TRP A 108 6.89 -12.81 12.23
C TRP A 108 5.86 -11.71 11.97
N PHE A 109 5.11 -11.27 12.98
CA PHE A 109 4.08 -10.25 12.84
C PHE A 109 4.67 -8.85 13.06
N ARG A 110 4.80 -8.09 11.97
CA ARG A 110 5.43 -6.76 11.95
C ARG A 110 4.73 -5.71 12.80
N ASP A 111 3.41 -5.84 12.94
CA ASP A 111 2.62 -4.91 13.74
C ASP A 111 2.60 -5.31 15.23
N CYS A 112 3.11 -6.50 15.60
CA CYS A 112 3.32 -6.89 16.99
C CYS A 112 4.63 -6.30 17.54
N ARG A 113 4.50 -5.32 18.43
CA ARG A 113 5.63 -4.67 19.09
C ARG A 113 6.29 -5.55 20.14
N ARG A 114 5.49 -6.09 21.05
CA ARG A 114 5.97 -6.90 22.18
C ARG A 114 4.90 -7.90 22.59
N MET A 115 5.35 -9.06 23.03
CA MET A 115 4.53 -10.05 23.73
C MET A 115 5.27 -10.46 25.00
N GLU A 116 4.62 -10.32 26.14
CA GLU A 116 5.17 -10.65 27.45
C GLU A 116 4.28 -11.70 28.12
N MET A 117 4.90 -12.75 28.67
CA MET A 117 4.18 -13.76 29.45
C MET A 117 4.13 -13.32 30.92
N LEU A 118 2.92 -13.03 31.41
CA LEU A 118 2.68 -12.61 32.79
C LEU A 118 2.67 -13.79 33.76
N GLY A 119 2.33 -14.98 33.27
CA GLY A 119 2.30 -16.22 34.06
C GLY A 119 1.84 -17.41 33.24
N ALA A 120 2.08 -18.62 33.74
CA ALA A 120 1.63 -19.85 33.11
C ALA A 120 1.23 -20.90 34.16
N LEU A 121 0.28 -21.76 33.80
CA LEU A 121 -0.25 -22.85 34.61
C LEU A 121 -0.33 -24.10 33.75
N THR A 122 0.17 -25.22 34.25
CA THR A 122 0.01 -26.53 33.60
C THR A 122 -1.09 -27.31 34.31
N THR A 123 -2.05 -27.79 33.54
CA THR A 123 -3.17 -28.60 34.04
C THR A 123 -2.76 -30.06 34.25
N SER A 124 -3.54 -30.82 35.01
CA SER A 124 -3.32 -32.26 35.21
C SER A 124 -3.47 -33.08 33.92
N SER A 125 -4.20 -32.56 32.93
CA SER A 125 -4.35 -33.18 31.60
C SER A 125 -3.19 -32.88 30.65
N GLY A 126 -2.18 -32.12 31.08
CA GLY A 126 -1.03 -31.72 30.26
C GLY A 126 -1.26 -30.48 29.40
N ALA A 127 -2.45 -29.89 29.43
CA ALA A 127 -2.72 -28.62 28.77
C ALA A 127 -2.06 -27.44 29.51
N THR A 128 -1.71 -26.39 28.78
CA THR A 128 -1.04 -25.20 29.33
C THR A 128 -1.94 -23.97 29.20
N VAL A 129 -2.10 -23.23 30.28
CA VAL A 129 -2.81 -21.93 30.33
C VAL A 129 -1.76 -20.84 30.56
N GLU A 130 -1.66 -19.89 29.65
CA GLU A 130 -0.68 -18.81 29.68
C GLU A 130 -1.40 -17.46 29.70
N PHE A 131 -0.90 -16.52 30.49
CA PHE A 131 -1.36 -15.14 30.54
C PHE A 131 -0.42 -14.27 29.75
N LEU A 132 -0.94 -13.58 28.74
CA LEU A 132 -0.13 -12.80 27.82
C LEU A 132 -0.54 -11.33 27.87
N TYR A 133 0.47 -10.47 27.82
CA TYR A 133 0.33 -9.06 27.50
C TYR A 133 0.95 -8.80 26.13
N THR A 134 0.12 -8.39 25.17
CA THR A 134 0.57 -8.13 23.79
C THR A 134 0.35 -6.67 23.45
N GLN A 135 1.36 -6.04 22.83
CA GLN A 135 1.30 -4.67 22.32
C GLN A 135 1.41 -4.69 20.79
N MET A 136 0.54 -3.93 20.14
CA MET A 136 0.56 -3.71 18.69
C MET A 136 0.85 -2.25 18.37
N TYR A 137 1.65 -2.02 17.32
CA TYR A 137 1.93 -0.68 16.82
C TYR A 137 0.66 0.00 16.29
N SER A 138 0.60 1.33 16.41
CA SER A 138 -0.33 2.10 15.59
C SER A 138 0.21 2.19 14.16
N PRO A 139 -0.62 1.94 13.14
CA PRO A 139 -0.20 2.06 11.75
C PRO A 139 0.05 3.52 11.32
N THR A 140 -0.49 4.50 12.06
CA THR A 140 -0.48 5.93 11.74
C THR A 140 -0.25 6.79 12.98
N THR A 141 0.12 8.06 12.81
CA THR A 141 0.28 9.00 13.94
C THR A 141 -1.03 9.59 14.44
N LEU A 142 -2.17 9.29 13.80
CA LEU A 142 -3.49 9.85 14.13
C LEU A 142 -4.30 8.98 15.10
N THR A 143 -3.79 7.80 15.44
CA THR A 143 -4.43 6.85 16.35
C THR A 143 -3.44 6.33 17.36
N GLN A 144 -3.92 5.92 18.52
CA GLN A 144 -3.09 5.29 19.56
C GLN A 144 -2.79 3.83 19.23
N ALA A 145 -1.74 3.28 19.84
CA ALA A 145 -1.39 1.87 19.72
C ALA A 145 -2.41 0.99 20.47
N ARG A 146 -2.42 -0.33 20.22
CA ARG A 146 -3.36 -1.26 20.89
C ARG A 146 -2.62 -2.19 21.83
N ASP A 147 -3.24 -2.52 22.95
CA ASP A 147 -2.76 -3.59 23.82
C ASP A 147 -3.85 -4.62 24.10
N PHE A 148 -3.42 -5.84 24.42
CA PHE A 148 -4.27 -6.98 24.71
C PHE A 148 -3.79 -7.67 25.99
N CYS A 149 -4.72 -8.07 26.83
CA CYS A 149 -4.48 -8.97 27.96
C CYS A 149 -5.28 -10.24 27.75
N THR A 150 -4.61 -11.33 27.41
CA THR A 150 -5.26 -12.56 26.95
C THR A 150 -4.88 -13.77 27.79
N LEU A 151 -5.78 -14.75 27.81
CA LEU A 151 -5.53 -16.11 28.25
C LEU A 151 -5.34 -16.97 27.00
N ARG A 152 -4.17 -17.59 26.87
CA ARG A 152 -3.86 -18.57 25.83
C ARG A 152 -3.91 -19.98 26.42
N TYR A 153 -4.76 -20.83 25.87
CA TYR A 153 -4.88 -22.24 26.24
C TYR A 153 -4.33 -23.12 25.13
N THR A 154 -3.38 -24.00 25.46
CA THR A 154 -2.83 -25.00 24.53
C THR A 154 -3.15 -26.39 25.02
N SER A 155 -3.74 -27.22 24.17
CA SER A 155 -4.07 -28.61 24.49
C SER A 155 -3.99 -29.51 23.26
N VAL A 156 -3.71 -30.79 23.49
CA VAL A 156 -3.82 -31.84 22.47
C VAL A 156 -5.14 -32.55 22.66
N LEU A 157 -6.00 -32.52 21.64
CA LEU A 157 -7.30 -33.16 21.63
C LEU A 157 -7.19 -34.69 21.52
N GLU A 158 -8.27 -35.40 21.80
CA GLU A 158 -8.34 -36.87 21.73
C GLU A 158 -8.02 -37.41 20.33
N ASP A 159 -8.36 -36.65 19.28
CA ASP A 159 -8.06 -36.94 17.89
C ASP A 159 -6.62 -36.62 17.47
N ARG A 160 -5.76 -36.27 18.44
CA ARG A 160 -4.35 -35.84 18.28
C ARG A 160 -4.17 -34.49 17.59
N ASN A 161 -5.24 -33.72 17.38
CA ASN A 161 -5.11 -32.36 16.89
C ASN A 161 -4.57 -31.46 18.01
N LEU A 162 -3.64 -30.58 17.64
CA LEU A 162 -3.10 -29.58 18.56
C LEU A 162 -3.94 -28.31 18.42
N VAL A 163 -4.42 -27.79 19.54
CA VAL A 163 -5.19 -26.55 19.59
C VAL A 163 -4.48 -25.54 20.47
N VAL A 164 -4.41 -24.31 19.98
CA VAL A 164 -4.01 -23.14 20.73
C VAL A 164 -5.12 -22.12 20.58
N CYS A 165 -5.91 -21.86 21.62
CA CYS A 165 -6.95 -20.83 21.60
C CYS A 165 -6.59 -19.69 22.55
N GLU A 166 -7.02 -18.48 22.21
CA GLU A 166 -6.71 -17.26 22.94
C GLU A 166 -7.97 -16.37 23.01
N ARG A 167 -8.19 -15.79 24.19
CA ARG A 167 -9.30 -14.84 24.44
C ARG A 167 -8.89 -13.81 25.48
N SER A 168 -9.35 -12.58 25.30
CA SER A 168 -9.13 -11.48 26.24
C SER A 168 -9.76 -11.76 27.59
N LEU A 169 -9.02 -11.41 28.64
CA LEU A 169 -9.51 -11.43 30.00
C LEU A 169 -10.07 -10.05 30.32
N ASN A 170 -11.39 -9.94 30.46
CA ASN A 170 -12.08 -8.73 30.93
C ASN A 170 -11.99 -8.57 32.46
N LEU A 171 -10.82 -8.91 33.01
CA LEU A 171 -10.50 -8.69 34.40
C LEU A 171 -9.88 -7.29 34.46
N GLY A 172 -10.55 -6.34 35.11
CA GLY A 172 -10.03 -4.98 35.32
C GLY A 172 -8.75 -4.90 36.18
N THR A 173 -7.95 -5.96 36.21
CA THR A 173 -6.68 -6.15 36.92
C THR A 173 -5.50 -5.50 36.24
N VAL A 174 -5.53 -5.36 34.90
CA VAL A 174 -4.46 -4.70 34.15
C VAL A 174 -5.04 -3.45 33.48
N PRO A 175 -4.86 -2.26 34.08
CA PRO A 175 -5.32 -1.02 33.45
C PRO A 175 -4.63 -0.83 32.10
N PRO A 176 -5.30 -0.18 31.12
CA PRO A 176 -4.66 0.21 29.87
C PRO A 176 -3.43 1.07 30.17
N ARG A 177 -2.31 0.80 29.49
CA ARG A 177 -1.12 1.65 29.60
C ARG A 177 -1.34 2.99 28.91
N GLU A 178 -0.65 4.03 29.39
CA GLU A 178 -0.68 5.34 28.75
C GLU A 178 -0.18 5.24 27.30
N GLY A 179 -0.94 5.81 26.36
CA GLY A 179 -0.65 5.72 24.92
C GLY A 179 -1.21 4.48 24.20
N PHE A 180 -1.91 3.59 24.92
CA PHE A 180 -2.53 2.39 24.37
C PHE A 180 -4.06 2.37 24.61
N VAL A 181 -4.79 1.89 23.60
CA VAL A 181 -6.20 1.52 23.71
C VAL A 181 -6.30 0.00 23.91
N ARG A 182 -6.99 -0.43 24.97
CA ARG A 182 -7.21 -1.85 25.26
C ARG A 182 -8.20 -2.43 24.26
N ALA A 183 -7.70 -3.27 23.36
CA ALA A 183 -8.51 -4.03 22.42
C ALA A 183 -8.95 -5.37 23.02
N GLU A 184 -10.00 -5.95 22.45
CA GLU A 184 -10.55 -7.23 22.88
C GLU A 184 -10.25 -8.32 21.84
N MET A 185 -9.64 -9.42 22.26
CA MET A 185 -9.54 -10.64 21.46
C MET A 185 -10.69 -11.55 21.86
N LEU A 186 -11.62 -11.80 20.94
CA LEU A 186 -12.63 -12.82 21.10
C LEU A 186 -12.01 -14.20 20.82
N SER A 187 -12.76 -15.29 21.02
CA SER A 187 -12.21 -16.65 20.87
C SER A 187 -11.56 -16.84 19.49
N SER A 188 -10.23 -16.83 19.50
CA SER A 188 -9.31 -16.84 18.37
C SER A 188 -8.26 -17.94 18.58
N GLY A 189 -7.47 -18.26 17.56
CA GLY A 189 -6.38 -19.21 17.70
C GLY A 189 -6.11 -20.09 16.48
N TYR A 190 -5.51 -21.25 16.75
CA TYR A 190 -4.96 -22.18 15.77
C TYR A 190 -5.43 -23.60 16.06
N LEU A 191 -6.00 -24.26 15.06
CA LEU A 191 -6.29 -25.70 15.06
C LEU A 191 -5.34 -26.37 14.06
N ILE A 192 -4.46 -27.23 14.56
CA ILE A 192 -3.37 -27.83 13.79
C ILE A 192 -3.61 -29.33 13.72
N ARG A 193 -3.89 -29.82 12.51
CA ARG A 193 -4.16 -31.23 12.23
C ARG A 193 -2.94 -31.90 11.62
N PRO A 194 -2.30 -32.87 12.29
CA PRO A 194 -1.17 -33.59 11.72
C PRO A 194 -1.62 -34.43 10.52
N CYS A 195 -0.88 -34.37 9.41
CA CYS A 195 -1.16 -35.07 8.15
C CYS A 195 0.00 -36.00 7.75
N GLY A 196 0.36 -36.93 8.66
CA GLY A 196 1.41 -37.92 8.40
C GLY A 196 2.76 -37.26 8.07
N GLU A 197 3.41 -37.74 7.01
CA GLU A 197 4.71 -37.22 6.54
C GLU A 197 4.59 -35.94 5.68
N VAL A 198 3.36 -35.56 5.27
CA VAL A 198 3.13 -34.40 4.39
C VAL A 198 3.25 -33.07 5.15
N GLY A 199 3.04 -33.10 6.47
CA GLY A 199 3.07 -31.91 7.33
C GLY A 199 1.79 -31.75 8.14
N SER A 200 1.28 -30.52 8.25
CA SER A 200 0.12 -30.18 9.07
C SER A 200 -0.86 -29.29 8.32
N ILE A 201 -2.17 -29.55 8.45
CA ILE A 201 -3.21 -28.61 8.03
C ILE A 201 -3.48 -27.66 9.19
N VAL A 202 -3.33 -26.37 8.92
CA VAL A 202 -3.48 -25.31 9.92
C VAL A 202 -4.75 -24.54 9.60
N TYR A 203 -5.62 -24.41 10.59
CA TYR A 203 -6.76 -23.49 10.58
C TYR A 203 -6.43 -22.34 11.53
N ILE A 204 -6.43 -21.12 11.01
CA ILE A 204 -6.24 -19.89 11.77
C ILE A 204 -7.57 -19.16 11.85
N VAL A 205 -7.96 -18.75 13.05
CA VAL A 205 -9.11 -17.86 13.27
C VAL A 205 -8.64 -16.68 14.09
N ASP A 206 -8.76 -15.49 13.53
CA ASP A 206 -8.53 -14.23 14.23
C ASP A 206 -9.87 -13.52 14.37
N HIS A 207 -10.28 -13.22 15.61
CA HIS A 207 -11.52 -12.53 15.92
C HIS A 207 -11.25 -11.48 17.00
N MET A 208 -11.23 -10.21 16.61
CA MET A 208 -10.80 -9.11 17.47
C MET A 208 -11.76 -7.93 17.39
N ASP A 209 -11.86 -7.17 18.46
CA ASP A 209 -12.40 -5.82 18.48
C ASP A 209 -11.26 -4.85 18.79
N PHE A 210 -10.89 -4.04 17.79
CA PHE A 210 -9.84 -3.04 17.91
C PHE A 210 -10.31 -1.71 18.51
N GLU A 211 -11.51 -1.68 19.11
CA GLU A 211 -12.15 -0.50 19.70
C GLU A 211 -12.30 0.62 18.66
N ALA A 212 -12.80 0.27 17.46
CA ALA A 212 -12.95 1.22 16.36
C ALA A 212 -13.83 2.44 16.72
N GLY A 213 -14.73 2.30 17.70
CA GLY A 213 -15.50 3.41 18.24
C GLY A 213 -14.66 4.55 18.82
N GLN A 214 -13.43 4.27 19.29
CA GLN A 214 -12.49 5.28 19.81
C GLN A 214 -11.63 5.92 18.71
N VAL A 215 -11.75 5.44 17.47
CA VAL A 215 -10.99 5.91 16.31
C VAL A 215 -11.80 6.97 15.56
N PRO A 216 -11.16 8.04 15.03
CA PRO A 216 -11.82 8.99 14.13
C PRO A 216 -12.51 8.28 12.98
N GLU A 217 -13.73 8.71 12.64
CA GLU A 217 -14.61 8.05 11.66
C GLU A 217 -13.90 7.72 10.33
N VAL A 218 -13.08 8.65 9.83
CA VAL A 218 -12.34 8.48 8.59
C VAL A 218 -11.30 7.34 8.61
N LEU A 219 -10.85 6.94 9.80
CA LEU A 219 -9.84 5.89 10.01
C LEU A 219 -10.43 4.56 10.50
N ARG A 220 -11.72 4.53 10.87
CA ARG A 220 -12.41 3.31 11.32
C ARG A 220 -12.30 2.14 10.36
N PRO A 221 -12.32 2.30 9.02
CA PRO A 221 -12.18 1.18 8.10
C PRO A 221 -10.90 0.35 8.32
N MET A 222 -9.82 0.92 8.86
CA MET A 222 -8.59 0.16 9.18
C MET A 222 -8.76 -0.82 10.34
N TYR A 223 -9.77 -0.61 11.19
CA TYR A 223 -10.02 -1.36 12.42
C TYR A 223 -11.32 -2.18 12.36
N GLU A 224 -12.24 -1.81 11.48
CA GLU A 224 -13.52 -2.51 11.25
C GLU A 224 -13.51 -3.41 10.01
N SER A 225 -12.43 -3.41 9.22
CA SER A 225 -12.34 -4.27 8.04
C SER A 225 -11.74 -5.64 8.39
N SER A 226 -12.60 -6.67 8.37
CA SER A 226 -12.19 -8.07 8.45
C SER A 226 -11.21 -8.46 7.33
N ALA A 227 -11.34 -7.87 6.13
CA ALA A 227 -10.44 -8.13 5.01
C ALA A 227 -9.03 -7.58 5.26
N VAL A 228 -8.92 -6.37 5.83
CA VAL A 228 -7.61 -5.78 6.20
C VAL A 228 -6.95 -6.61 7.31
N MET A 229 -7.71 -7.06 8.31
CA MET A 229 -7.17 -7.99 9.33
C MET A 229 -6.69 -9.29 8.68
N ALA A 230 -7.51 -9.90 7.81
CA ALA A 230 -7.17 -11.15 7.15
C ALA A 230 -5.84 -11.05 6.41
N GLN A 231 -5.61 -9.97 5.65
CA GLN A 231 -4.36 -9.75 4.92
C GLN A 231 -3.17 -9.57 5.86
N LYS A 232 -3.30 -8.70 6.87
CA LYS A 232 -2.17 -8.30 7.73
C LYS A 232 -1.74 -9.35 8.74
N LEU A 233 -2.68 -10.16 9.22
CA LEU A 233 -2.43 -11.10 10.30
C LEU A 233 -2.61 -12.55 9.85
N THR A 234 -3.83 -12.92 9.43
CA THR A 234 -4.23 -14.31 9.20
C THR A 234 -3.47 -14.93 8.03
N ILE A 235 -3.44 -14.24 6.89
CA ILE A 235 -2.75 -14.64 5.66
C ILE A 235 -1.23 -14.54 5.87
N ALA A 236 -0.75 -13.46 6.49
CA ALA A 236 0.66 -13.27 6.79
C ALA A 236 1.26 -14.40 7.64
N ALA A 237 0.50 -14.93 8.60
CA ALA A 237 0.92 -16.09 9.40
C ALA A 237 1.14 -17.34 8.54
N LEU A 238 0.24 -17.63 7.60
CA LEU A 238 0.36 -18.78 6.69
C LEU A 238 1.51 -18.59 5.70
N ARG A 239 1.70 -17.38 5.15
CA ARG A 239 2.86 -17.06 4.30
C ARG A 239 4.17 -17.29 5.05
N HIS A 240 4.25 -16.86 6.31
CA HIS A 240 5.44 -17.06 7.12
C HIS A 240 5.74 -18.55 7.37
N LEU A 241 4.74 -19.33 7.75
CA LEU A 241 4.89 -20.77 7.94
C LEU A 241 5.35 -21.49 6.67
N ARG A 242 4.79 -21.11 5.52
CA ARG A 242 5.20 -21.68 4.22
C ARG A 242 6.65 -21.33 3.89
N SER A 243 7.05 -20.07 4.08
CA SER A 243 8.42 -19.62 3.88
C SER A 243 9.42 -20.44 4.71
N LEU A 244 9.09 -20.71 5.98
CA LEU A 244 9.92 -21.57 6.85
C LEU A 244 9.95 -23.03 6.38
N ALA A 245 8.83 -23.55 5.88
CA ALA A 245 8.75 -24.92 5.36
C ALA A 245 9.61 -25.09 4.09
N GLN A 246 9.53 -24.14 3.15
CA GLN A 246 10.30 -24.13 1.91
C GLN A 246 11.82 -24.00 2.17
N GLU A 247 12.20 -23.18 3.15
CA GLU A 247 13.60 -23.08 3.59
C GLU A 247 14.11 -24.40 4.17
N ALA A 248 13.30 -25.08 4.99
CA ALA A 248 13.66 -26.37 5.57
C ALA A 248 13.75 -27.48 4.50
N ALA A 249 12.96 -27.40 3.42
CA ALA A 249 12.98 -28.33 2.30
C ALA A 249 14.16 -28.10 1.32
N GLY A 250 14.84 -26.95 1.39
CA GLY A 250 15.95 -26.60 0.51
C GLY A 250 15.52 -26.22 -0.93
N GLU A 251 14.25 -25.89 -1.14
CA GLU A 251 13.67 -25.59 -2.48
C GLU A 251 13.96 -24.14 -2.97
N VAL A 252 14.61 -23.30 -2.16
CA VAL A 252 14.90 -21.92 -2.55
C VAL A 252 16.19 -21.85 -3.38
N ILE A 253 16.04 -21.65 -4.70
CA ILE A 253 17.17 -21.38 -5.62
C ILE A 253 17.75 -20.00 -5.27
N ALA A 254 18.90 -19.98 -4.62
CA ALA A 254 19.62 -18.77 -4.22
C ALA A 254 20.17 -18.01 -5.44
N GLY A 255 19.35 -17.13 -6.02
CA GLY A 255 19.79 -16.15 -7.02
C GLY A 255 20.34 -14.84 -6.43
N GLY A 256 20.18 -14.62 -5.11
CA GLY A 256 20.63 -13.41 -4.40
C GLY A 256 21.88 -13.62 -3.56
N THR A 257 22.54 -12.53 -3.16
CA THR A 257 23.78 -12.54 -2.36
C THR A 257 23.56 -12.91 -0.88
N LEU A 258 22.32 -12.81 -0.37
CA LEU A 258 21.96 -13.11 1.02
C LEU A 258 21.05 -14.33 1.11
N GLN A 259 21.16 -15.08 2.21
CA GLN A 259 20.27 -16.21 2.51
C GLN A 259 18.82 -15.70 2.74
N PRO A 260 17.78 -16.47 2.32
CA PRO A 260 16.38 -16.06 2.49
C PRO A 260 15.99 -15.74 3.93
N SER A 261 16.52 -16.49 4.90
CA SER A 261 16.28 -16.26 6.33
C SER A 261 16.81 -14.91 6.80
N THR A 262 18.06 -14.58 6.46
CA THR A 262 18.69 -13.29 6.78
C THR A 262 17.92 -12.12 6.15
N LEU A 263 17.44 -12.29 4.91
CA LEU A 263 16.64 -11.27 4.24
C LEU A 263 15.29 -11.05 4.93
N ARG A 264 14.61 -12.13 5.33
CA ARG A 264 13.36 -12.04 6.09
C ARG A 264 13.56 -11.33 7.43
N GLU A 265 14.61 -11.68 8.16
CA GLU A 265 14.95 -11.04 9.43
C GLU A 265 15.27 -9.55 9.24
N LEU A 266 16.03 -9.20 8.21
CA LEU A 266 16.35 -7.82 7.87
C LEU A 266 15.09 -7.04 7.47
N SER A 267 14.18 -7.63 6.68
CA SER A 267 12.90 -7.03 6.28
C SER A 267 12.01 -6.74 7.49
N LEU A 268 11.85 -7.75 8.37
CA LEU A 268 11.11 -7.60 9.62
C LEU A 268 11.72 -6.51 10.51
N ARG A 269 13.05 -6.47 10.61
CA ARG A 269 13.76 -5.46 11.40
C ARG A 269 13.55 -4.05 10.86
N VAL A 270 13.72 -3.82 9.56
CA VAL A 270 13.48 -2.51 8.91
C VAL A 270 12.03 -2.06 9.14
N ALA A 271 11.06 -2.95 8.91
CA ALA A 271 9.64 -2.63 9.09
C ALA A 271 9.29 -2.30 10.54
N ARG A 272 9.81 -3.07 11.51
CA ARG A 272 9.59 -2.83 12.94
C ARG A 272 10.26 -1.54 13.42
N SER A 273 11.50 -1.28 13.02
CA SER A 273 12.18 -0.02 13.36
C SER A 273 11.48 1.20 12.74
N PHE A 274 10.82 1.05 11.58
CA PHE A 274 9.97 2.12 11.03
C PHE A 274 8.68 2.29 11.82
N ASN A 275 8.07 1.19 12.28
CA ASN A 275 6.95 1.24 13.22
C ASN A 275 7.31 1.94 14.54
N ASP A 276 8.51 1.70 15.07
CA ASP A 276 9.03 2.41 16.24
C ASP A 276 9.14 3.92 15.98
N ALA A 277 9.63 4.32 14.80
CA ALA A 277 9.72 5.73 14.39
C ALA A 277 8.34 6.40 14.27
N ILE A 278 7.31 5.68 13.80
CA ILE A 278 5.94 6.23 13.74
C ILE A 278 5.37 6.43 15.15
N ASN A 279 5.63 5.51 16.08
CA ASN A 279 4.96 5.52 17.38
C ASN A 279 5.72 6.35 18.43
N CYS A 280 7.05 6.31 18.48
CA CYS A 280 7.91 6.99 19.46
C CYS A 280 7.39 6.82 20.91
N PHE A 281 7.31 5.59 21.40
CA PHE A 281 6.76 5.33 22.73
C PHE A 281 7.61 5.94 23.84
N PRO A 282 6.99 6.61 24.85
CA PRO A 282 7.73 7.19 25.97
C PRO A 282 8.54 6.16 26.77
N GLU A 283 8.06 4.92 26.85
CA GLU A 283 8.76 3.83 27.54
C GLU A 283 10.10 3.43 26.91
N ASP A 284 10.33 3.77 25.63
CA ASP A 284 11.61 3.56 24.95
C ASP A 284 12.54 4.79 25.03
N GLY A 285 12.17 5.79 25.85
CA GLY A 285 12.96 7.01 26.06
C GLY A 285 12.64 8.16 25.10
N TRP A 286 11.58 8.05 24.30
CA TRP A 286 11.13 9.13 23.43
C TRP A 286 10.40 10.23 24.19
N LEU A 287 10.73 11.47 23.89
CA LEU A 287 10.13 12.67 24.47
C LEU A 287 9.55 13.53 23.34
N SER A 288 8.26 13.84 23.41
CA SER A 288 7.64 14.77 22.45
C SER A 288 8.11 16.19 22.73
N VAL A 289 8.58 16.88 21.69
CA VAL A 289 8.87 18.32 21.77
C VAL A 289 7.53 19.06 21.69
N ALA A 290 7.33 20.05 22.56
CA ALA A 290 6.11 20.86 22.53
C ALA A 290 6.02 21.60 21.18
N SER A 291 4.96 21.32 20.42
CA SER A 291 4.62 22.08 19.22
C SER A 291 4.05 23.44 19.64
N ASP A 292 4.35 24.46 18.85
CA ASP A 292 3.80 25.82 18.89
C ASP A 292 2.28 25.90 18.64
N GLY A 293 1.58 24.76 18.60
CA GLY A 293 0.12 24.69 18.47
C GLY A 293 -0.39 24.83 17.03
N MET A 294 0.51 24.86 16.03
CA MET A 294 0.20 25.10 14.62
C MET A 294 0.82 24.06 13.65
N GLY A 295 1.34 22.93 14.15
CA GLY A 295 2.13 21.99 13.34
C GLY A 295 1.36 20.78 12.80
N ASP A 296 1.37 20.59 11.47
CA ASP A 296 1.04 19.32 10.79
C ASP A 296 2.09 18.21 11.02
N VAL A 297 3.19 18.53 11.72
CA VAL A 297 4.34 17.66 11.98
C VAL A 297 4.58 17.58 13.48
N SER A 298 4.78 16.35 13.96
CA SER A 298 5.20 16.07 15.35
C SER A 298 6.67 15.67 15.39
N ILE A 299 7.39 16.18 16.39
CA ILE A 299 8.82 15.89 16.60
C ILE A 299 9.00 15.21 17.95
N SER A 300 9.73 14.11 17.96
CA SER A 300 10.09 13.37 19.17
C SER A 300 11.61 13.18 19.23
N LEU A 301 12.18 13.33 20.43
CA LEU A 301 13.60 13.21 20.70
C LEU A 301 13.87 11.97 21.55
N ASN A 302 14.95 11.26 21.24
CA ASN A 302 15.48 10.20 22.08
C ASN A 302 16.96 10.47 22.37
N SER A 303 17.22 11.01 23.56
CA SER A 303 18.57 11.34 24.04
C SER A 303 19.31 10.15 24.65
N SER A 304 18.58 9.07 25.00
CA SER A 304 19.13 7.85 25.58
C SER A 304 19.31 6.72 24.56
N TRP A 305 19.13 7.02 23.27
CA TRP A 305 19.25 6.05 22.19
C TRP A 305 20.68 5.48 22.15
N SER A 306 20.86 4.39 22.88
CA SER A 306 22.08 3.60 22.93
C SER A 306 21.74 2.16 22.53
N PRO A 307 22.62 1.47 21.81
CA PRO A 307 22.39 0.09 21.34
C PRO A 307 22.08 -0.93 22.45
N ARG A 308 22.23 -0.56 23.72
CA ARG A 308 21.95 -1.41 24.88
C ARG A 308 20.47 -1.68 25.12
N THR A 309 19.57 -0.79 24.68
CA THR A 309 18.11 -0.94 24.92
C THR A 309 17.45 -1.95 23.97
N VAL A 310 18.16 -2.37 22.91
CA VAL A 310 17.70 -3.34 21.88
C VAL A 310 18.26 -4.75 22.12
N GLY A 311 18.86 -5.02 23.29
CA GLY A 311 19.38 -6.37 23.62
C GLY A 311 20.66 -6.77 22.87
N LEU A 312 21.30 -5.82 22.18
CA LEU A 312 22.51 -6.05 21.39
C LEU A 312 23.77 -5.90 22.26
N LYS A 313 24.62 -6.94 22.32
CA LYS A 313 25.92 -6.89 23.01
C LYS A 313 26.90 -6.10 22.16
N SER A 314 27.24 -4.88 22.54
CA SER A 314 28.23 -4.08 21.82
C SER A 314 29.68 -4.47 22.17
N THR A 315 30.52 -4.66 21.15
CA THR A 315 31.98 -4.65 21.27
C THR A 315 32.51 -3.20 21.28
N PRO A 316 33.57 -2.88 22.05
CA PRO A 316 33.94 -1.50 22.40
C PRO A 316 34.79 -0.77 21.35
N SER A 317 34.71 -1.12 20.06
CA SER A 317 35.63 -0.59 19.02
C SER A 317 35.03 0.44 18.05
N ASN A 318 33.72 0.68 18.02
CA ASN A 318 33.14 1.71 17.15
C ASN A 318 33.01 3.06 17.88
N LYS A 319 34.04 3.91 17.75
CA LYS A 319 34.03 5.34 18.13
C LYS A 319 33.17 6.21 17.17
N LEU A 320 32.02 5.71 16.73
CA LEU A 320 31.13 6.36 15.73
C LEU A 320 29.99 7.19 16.34
N TYR A 321 29.79 7.12 17.67
CA TYR A 321 28.72 7.84 18.36
C TYR A 321 29.33 8.77 19.42
N SER A 322 29.41 10.05 19.05
CA SER A 322 29.59 11.17 19.98
C SER A 322 28.32 11.33 20.84
N ASP A 323 28.42 12.14 21.89
CA ASP A 323 27.42 12.45 22.92
C ASP A 323 26.10 13.06 22.37
N GLY A 324 25.33 12.26 21.61
CA GLY A 324 24.17 12.68 20.81
C GLY A 324 23.00 11.68 20.84
N GLY A 325 21.89 12.03 20.17
CA GLY A 325 20.64 11.25 20.18
C GLY A 325 19.98 11.14 18.80
N VAL A 326 18.75 10.60 18.77
CA VAL A 326 17.94 10.47 17.54
C VAL A 326 16.69 11.35 17.64
N LEU A 327 16.43 12.12 16.60
CA LEU A 327 15.24 12.93 16.42
C LEU A 327 14.35 12.28 15.36
N CYS A 328 13.06 12.11 15.66
CA CYS A 328 12.07 11.61 14.72
C CYS A 328 11.03 12.68 14.41
N ALA A 329 10.92 13.06 13.13
CA ALA A 329 9.87 13.93 12.63
C ALA A 329 8.84 13.09 11.89
N LYS A 330 7.57 13.25 12.23
CA LYS A 330 6.49 12.40 11.72
C LYS A 330 5.19 13.16 11.50
N ALA A 331 4.47 12.78 10.47
CA ALA A 331 3.20 13.39 10.08
C ALA A 331 2.30 12.34 9.43
N SER A 332 1.00 12.57 9.48
CA SER A 332 0.03 11.80 8.71
C SER A 332 -0.98 12.73 8.06
N MET A 333 -1.37 12.41 6.83
CA MET A 333 -2.39 13.16 6.09
C MET A 333 -3.32 12.21 5.34
N ILE A 334 -4.53 12.67 5.06
CA ILE A 334 -5.52 11.91 4.30
C ILE A 334 -5.51 12.41 2.86
N LEU A 335 -5.28 11.50 1.93
CA LEU A 335 -5.37 11.74 0.49
C LEU A 335 -6.70 11.22 -0.05
N GLN A 336 -7.21 11.90 -1.08
CA GLN A 336 -8.42 11.51 -1.78
C GLN A 336 -8.08 11.04 -3.18
N ASN A 337 -8.62 9.89 -3.52
CA ASN A 337 -8.54 9.21 -4.81
C ASN A 337 -7.13 8.86 -5.26
N VAL A 338 -6.16 8.74 -4.35
CA VAL A 338 -4.79 8.38 -4.73
C VAL A 338 -4.57 6.88 -4.50
N PRO A 339 -4.31 6.08 -5.57
CA PRO A 339 -3.95 4.68 -5.43
C PRO A 339 -2.62 4.53 -4.66
N PRO A 340 -2.56 3.72 -3.59
CA PRO A 340 -1.35 3.54 -2.78
C PRO A 340 -0.12 3.11 -3.58
N ALA A 341 -0.29 2.13 -4.48
CA ALA A 341 0.78 1.56 -5.29
C ALA A 341 1.43 2.62 -6.20
N ILE A 342 0.61 3.40 -6.92
CA ILE A 342 1.10 4.43 -7.85
C ILE A 342 1.89 5.52 -7.11
N LEU A 343 1.40 5.98 -5.97
CA LEU A 343 2.10 6.99 -5.18
C LEU A 343 3.45 6.47 -4.67
N VAL A 344 3.50 5.25 -4.14
CA VAL A 344 4.74 4.65 -3.64
C VAL A 344 5.74 4.40 -4.77
N ARG A 345 5.28 3.94 -5.94
CA ARG A 345 6.12 3.79 -7.15
C ARG A 345 6.71 5.14 -7.59
N PHE A 346 5.88 6.17 -7.69
CA PHE A 346 6.35 7.52 -8.03
C PHE A 346 7.39 8.03 -7.02
N LEU A 347 7.13 7.91 -5.71
CA LEU A 347 8.08 8.37 -4.68
C LEU A 347 9.40 7.60 -4.72
N ARG A 348 9.38 6.32 -5.09
CA ARG A 348 10.56 5.48 -5.25
C ARG A 348 11.38 5.89 -6.48
N GLU A 349 10.73 6.17 -7.60
CA GLU A 349 11.35 6.48 -8.90
C GLU A 349 11.81 7.95 -9.00
N HIS A 350 11.07 8.88 -8.41
CA HIS A 350 11.31 10.32 -8.49
C HIS A 350 11.77 10.91 -7.15
N ARG A 351 12.87 10.37 -6.59
CA ARG A 351 13.40 10.83 -5.29
C ARG A 351 13.80 12.29 -5.25
N SER A 352 14.38 12.82 -6.33
CA SER A 352 14.81 14.22 -6.41
C SER A 352 13.65 15.20 -6.17
N GLU A 353 12.42 14.86 -6.55
CA GLU A 353 11.24 15.74 -6.40
C GLU A 353 10.86 16.04 -4.94
N TRP A 354 11.35 15.25 -3.99
CA TRP A 354 11.02 15.39 -2.57
C TRP A 354 12.20 15.30 -1.62
N ALA A 355 13.35 14.78 -2.06
CA ALA A 355 14.55 14.59 -1.24
C ALA A 355 15.47 15.83 -1.18
N ASP A 356 15.21 16.87 -1.97
CA ASP A 356 16.06 18.07 -2.04
C ASP A 356 16.09 18.82 -0.70
N TRP A 357 17.19 18.61 0.04
CA TRP A 357 17.45 19.25 1.33
C TRP A 357 18.06 20.65 1.15
N MET A 358 18.56 21.01 -0.04
CA MET A 358 19.29 22.27 -0.27
C MET A 358 18.42 23.53 -0.19
N ASP A 359 17.11 23.46 -0.47
CA ASP A 359 16.18 24.60 -0.32
C ASP A 359 15.88 24.99 1.14
N CYS A 360 16.37 24.20 2.10
CA CYS A 360 16.37 24.60 3.50
C CYS A 360 17.48 25.63 3.75
N ASP A 361 17.26 26.92 3.44
CA ASP A 361 18.11 28.10 3.78
C ASP A 361 18.94 27.92 5.07
N LEU A 362 20.10 27.25 4.98
CA LEU A 362 20.99 26.93 6.09
C LEU A 362 22.45 27.23 5.71
N ASP A 363 22.68 28.03 4.69
CA ASP A 363 24.03 28.39 4.26
C ASP A 363 24.76 29.29 5.28
N THR A 364 24.06 29.88 6.24
CA THR A 364 24.64 30.86 7.17
C THR A 364 24.85 30.33 8.60
N ILE A 365 24.29 29.17 8.99
CA ILE A 365 24.32 28.71 10.40
C ILE A 365 25.12 27.40 10.61
N CYS A 366 25.23 26.54 9.60
CA CYS A 366 25.99 25.28 9.69
C CYS A 366 27.38 25.31 9.03
N SER A 367 27.85 26.46 8.56
CA SER A 367 29.10 26.58 7.79
C SER A 367 30.39 26.36 8.61
N ASN A 368 30.31 26.32 9.96
CA ASN A 368 31.49 26.27 10.82
C ASN A 368 31.62 25.02 11.72
N THR A 369 30.67 24.09 11.67
CA THR A 369 30.77 22.84 12.42
C THR A 369 30.47 21.69 11.47
N SER A 370 31.53 20.98 11.09
CA SER A 370 31.55 19.65 10.48
C SER A 370 30.24 19.20 9.86
N ARG A 371 30.16 19.23 8.51
CA ARG A 371 29.12 18.56 7.69
C ARG A 371 29.06 17.03 7.88
N SER A 372 29.67 16.52 8.94
CA SER A 372 29.70 15.12 9.33
C SER A 372 28.56 14.87 10.31
N HIS A 373 27.63 13.99 9.95
CA HIS A 373 26.66 13.31 10.85
C HIS A 373 25.19 13.78 10.88
N VAL A 374 24.66 14.46 9.85
CA VAL A 374 23.20 14.42 9.59
C VAL A 374 22.91 13.27 8.62
N TYR A 375 22.89 12.03 9.12
CA TYR A 375 22.76 10.81 8.30
C TYR A 375 21.47 10.76 7.45
N GLY A 376 20.42 11.50 7.83
CA GLY A 376 19.20 11.64 7.02
C GLY A 376 19.34 12.63 5.87
N ALA A 377 20.04 13.76 6.06
CA ALA A 377 20.16 14.83 5.07
C ALA A 377 21.35 14.66 4.12
N SER A 378 22.51 14.23 4.62
CA SER A 378 23.73 14.09 3.82
C SER A 378 23.64 13.00 2.74
N VAL A 379 22.75 12.02 2.93
CA VAL A 379 22.51 10.96 1.93
C VAL A 379 21.54 11.42 0.84
N LEU A 380 20.60 12.30 1.20
CA LEU A 380 19.64 12.87 0.26
C LEU A 380 20.27 13.96 -0.63
N VAL A 381 21.25 14.71 -0.10
CA VAL A 381 22.05 15.69 -0.88
C VAL A 381 22.86 15.02 -2.01
N GLY A 382 23.16 13.72 -1.92
CA GLY A 382 23.86 12.97 -2.97
C GLY A 382 23.03 12.69 -4.23
N ALA A 383 21.72 12.97 -4.23
CA ALA A 383 20.82 12.66 -5.34
C ALA A 383 20.86 13.70 -6.48
N GLU A 384 21.36 14.92 -6.25
CA GLU A 384 21.24 16.06 -7.19
C GLU A 384 22.31 16.09 -8.30
N LEU A 385 23.39 15.31 -8.21
CA LEU A 385 24.52 15.41 -9.15
C LEU A 385 24.45 14.42 -10.32
N GLY A 386 23.27 14.20 -10.93
CA GLY A 386 23.14 13.44 -12.18
C GLY A 386 23.86 12.08 -12.20
N ARG A 387 24.05 11.45 -11.04
CA ARG A 387 24.90 10.28 -10.86
C ARG A 387 24.05 9.02 -10.75
N ARG A 388 24.51 7.98 -11.44
CA ARG A 388 23.91 6.65 -11.60
C ARG A 388 23.41 6.08 -10.25
N GLN A 389 22.11 6.10 -10.00
CA GLN A 389 21.50 5.21 -9.00
C GLN A 389 21.57 3.80 -9.59
N ILE A 390 22.36 2.92 -8.98
CA ILE A 390 22.36 1.50 -9.36
C ILE A 390 21.62 0.77 -8.24
N PRO A 391 20.30 0.54 -8.38
CA PRO A 391 19.60 -0.37 -7.48
C PRO A 391 20.24 -1.75 -7.66
N MET A 392 20.83 -2.27 -6.58
CA MET A 392 21.30 -3.64 -6.51
C MET A 392 20.20 -4.45 -5.82
N PRO A 393 19.39 -5.23 -6.57
CA PRO A 393 18.35 -6.05 -5.96
C PRO A 393 19.01 -7.10 -5.06
N LEU A 394 18.62 -7.13 -3.78
CA LEU A 394 19.13 -8.10 -2.81
C LEU A 394 18.29 -9.38 -2.84
N ALA A 395 16.97 -9.25 -2.97
CA ALA A 395 16.05 -10.33 -3.35
C ALA A 395 14.69 -9.79 -3.78
N HIS A 396 13.97 -10.62 -4.55
CA HIS A 396 12.51 -10.55 -4.69
C HIS A 396 11.95 -11.68 -3.81
N SER A 397 10.94 -11.39 -2.97
CA SER A 397 10.20 -12.46 -2.30
C SER A 397 9.60 -13.41 -3.35
N VAL A 398 9.54 -14.70 -3.05
CA VAL A 398 8.98 -15.76 -3.92
C VAL A 398 7.56 -15.42 -4.41
N GLU A 399 6.83 -14.58 -3.67
CA GLU A 399 5.47 -14.13 -3.98
C GLU A 399 5.38 -12.70 -4.60
N HIS A 400 6.49 -12.08 -5.04
CA HIS A 400 6.55 -10.74 -5.68
C HIS A 400 5.97 -9.53 -4.89
N GLU A 401 5.57 -9.71 -3.62
CA GLU A 401 4.95 -8.63 -2.82
C GLU A 401 5.95 -7.65 -2.18
N GLU A 402 7.21 -8.07 -1.96
CA GLU A 402 8.23 -7.28 -1.26
C GLU A 402 9.53 -7.22 -2.05
N ILE A 403 10.03 -5.99 -2.22
CA ILE A 403 11.27 -5.68 -2.91
C ILE A 403 12.26 -5.09 -1.90
N MET A 404 13.40 -5.77 -1.74
CA MET A 404 14.51 -5.29 -0.92
C MET A 404 15.73 -4.99 -1.80
N GLU A 405 16.22 -3.76 -1.74
CA GLU A 405 17.27 -3.24 -2.62
C GLU A 405 18.34 -2.50 -1.82
N LEU A 406 19.59 -2.61 -2.25
CA LEU A 406 20.67 -1.75 -1.80
C LEU A 406 20.90 -0.66 -2.85
N VAL A 407 20.61 0.58 -2.49
CA VAL A 407 20.83 1.73 -3.37
C VAL A 407 22.16 2.38 -3.00
N LYS A 408 23.11 2.32 -3.93
CA LYS A 408 24.44 2.94 -3.77
C LYS A 408 24.42 4.39 -4.25
N PHE A 409 24.92 5.29 -3.40
CA PHE A 409 25.17 6.69 -3.71
C PHE A 409 26.67 6.96 -3.72
N GLU A 410 27.15 7.64 -4.75
CA GLU A 410 28.53 8.10 -4.86
C GLU A 410 28.63 9.56 -4.38
N GLY A 411 29.16 9.78 -3.18
CA GLY A 411 29.43 11.12 -2.65
C GLY A 411 30.93 11.50 -2.73
N CYS A 412 31.20 12.80 -2.92
CA CYS A 412 32.54 13.40 -2.80
C CYS A 412 32.59 14.32 -1.57
N ASP A 413 33.49 14.05 -0.63
CA ASP A 413 33.77 14.96 0.50
C ASP A 413 35.02 15.80 0.17
N PRO A 414 35.00 17.15 0.33
CA PRO A 414 36.21 17.93 0.26
C PRO A 414 37.07 17.62 1.48
N GLY A 415 38.14 16.84 1.29
CA GLY A 415 39.08 16.55 2.35
C GLY A 415 39.70 17.82 2.92
N ARG A 416 40.10 17.75 4.20
CA ARG A 416 40.76 18.82 4.97
C ARG A 416 42.09 19.32 4.33
N ASP A 417 42.58 18.63 3.29
CA ASP A 417 43.80 18.90 2.51
C ASP A 417 43.56 19.05 0.98
N GLY A 418 42.31 19.23 0.53
CA GLY A 418 42.01 19.40 -0.92
C GLY A 418 42.06 18.11 -1.74
N ALA A 419 42.19 16.94 -1.10
CA ALA A 419 41.97 15.63 -1.73
C ALA A 419 40.50 15.21 -1.57
N PHE A 420 39.82 14.92 -2.70
CA PHE A 420 38.49 14.33 -2.70
C PHE A 420 38.59 12.87 -2.26
N VAL A 421 37.98 12.51 -1.13
CA VAL A 421 37.79 11.10 -0.75
C VAL A 421 36.37 10.73 -1.16
N SER A 422 36.23 9.78 -2.09
CA SER A 422 34.93 9.22 -2.45
C SER A 422 34.43 8.39 -1.27
N LYS A 423 33.36 8.84 -0.61
CA LYS A 423 32.68 8.03 0.41
C LYS A 423 31.41 7.46 -0.22
N GLU A 424 31.42 6.16 -0.45
CA GLU A 424 30.23 5.44 -0.90
C GLU A 424 29.25 5.35 0.26
N THR A 425 28.01 5.79 0.03
CA THR A 425 26.94 5.66 1.02
C THR A 425 25.87 4.73 0.47
N TYR A 426 25.34 3.84 1.31
CA TYR A 426 24.37 2.85 0.90
C TYR A 426 23.05 3.09 1.63
N LEU A 427 21.93 2.99 0.92
CA LEU A 427 20.60 2.91 1.50
C LEU A 427 20.06 1.50 1.32
N LEU A 428 19.69 0.87 2.42
CA LEU A 428 18.84 -0.31 2.39
C LEU A 428 17.40 0.15 2.19
N GLN A 429 16.74 -0.33 1.15
CA GLN A 429 15.37 0.06 0.78
C GLN A 429 14.46 -1.18 0.83
N LEU A 430 13.32 -1.03 1.50
CA LEU A 430 12.21 -1.97 1.55
C LEU A 430 10.98 -1.33 0.90
N CYS A 431 10.41 -2.01 -0.10
CA CYS A 431 9.19 -1.58 -0.77
C CYS A 431 8.15 -2.70 -0.79
N ASN A 432 6.90 -2.39 -0.42
CA ASN A 432 5.77 -3.32 -0.55
C ASN A 432 4.59 -2.66 -1.25
N GLY A 433 3.66 -3.48 -1.75
CA GLY A 433 2.38 -3.01 -2.31
C GLY A 433 2.55 -2.24 -3.62
N ILE A 434 3.50 -2.67 -4.46
CA ILE A 434 3.76 -2.09 -5.79
C ILE A 434 2.76 -2.61 -6.84
N ASP A 435 2.17 -3.79 -6.60
CA ASP A 435 1.12 -4.35 -7.44
C ASP A 435 -0.25 -3.72 -7.11
N GLU A 436 -0.94 -3.24 -8.13
CA GLU A 436 -2.27 -2.61 -8.02
C GLU A 436 -3.38 -3.62 -7.68
N THR A 437 -3.13 -4.92 -7.87
CA THR A 437 -4.13 -5.97 -7.72
C THR A 437 -4.30 -6.49 -6.28
N ALA A 438 -3.40 -6.12 -5.36
CA ALA A 438 -3.43 -6.56 -3.97
C ALA A 438 -4.45 -5.77 -3.14
N ILE A 439 -5.67 -6.32 -3.01
CA ILE A 439 -6.78 -5.68 -2.30
C ILE A 439 -6.49 -5.60 -0.79
N GLY A 440 -6.53 -4.39 -0.23
CA GLY A 440 -6.45 -4.13 1.21
C GLY A 440 -5.04 -4.13 1.79
N ASP A 441 -4.01 -4.25 0.96
CA ASP A 441 -2.61 -4.22 1.39
C ASP A 441 -2.07 -2.79 1.53
N CYS A 442 -1.10 -2.58 2.42
CA CYS A 442 -0.44 -1.29 2.58
C CYS A 442 0.73 -1.16 1.61
N ALA A 443 0.80 -0.03 0.90
CA ALA A 443 1.98 0.29 0.11
C ALA A 443 2.97 1.04 1.01
N GLN A 444 4.24 0.64 0.99
CA GLN A 444 5.27 1.30 1.79
C GLN A 444 6.59 1.44 1.03
N LEU A 445 7.28 2.55 1.29
CA LEU A 445 8.64 2.82 0.87
C LEU A 445 9.43 3.19 2.12
N VAL A 446 10.25 2.28 2.61
CA VAL A 446 11.08 2.47 3.80
C VAL A 446 12.54 2.35 3.40
N PHE A 447 13.38 3.26 3.87
CA PHE A 447 14.81 3.21 3.60
C PHE A 447 15.62 3.53 4.85
N ALA A 448 16.76 2.89 5.02
CA ALA A 448 17.67 3.11 6.15
C ALA A 448 19.11 3.25 5.62
N PRO A 449 19.89 4.22 6.13
CA PRO A 449 21.31 4.31 5.80
C PRO A 449 22.06 3.11 6.40
N VAL A 450 22.94 2.51 5.61
CA VAL A 450 23.79 1.38 6.01
C VAL A 450 25.22 1.61 5.54
N ASP A 451 26.18 1.10 6.31
CA ASP A 451 27.56 0.97 5.84
C ASP A 451 27.63 -0.22 4.89
N GLY A 452 28.52 -0.18 3.89
CA GLY A 452 28.58 -1.19 2.81
C GLY A 452 28.79 -2.65 3.25
N ALA A 453 29.10 -2.89 4.53
CA ALA A 453 29.03 -4.19 5.16
C ALA A 453 27.74 -4.31 5.99
N LEU A 454 26.70 -4.92 5.42
CA LEU A 454 25.48 -5.30 6.14
C LEU A 454 25.84 -6.35 7.21
N SER A 455 26.08 -5.91 8.44
CA SER A 455 26.22 -6.82 9.59
C SER A 455 24.89 -6.95 10.34
N ASP A 456 24.64 -8.11 10.93
CA ASP A 456 23.42 -8.38 11.71
C ASP A 456 23.26 -7.45 12.93
N ASP A 457 24.30 -6.70 13.31
CA ASP A 457 24.29 -5.75 14.43
C ASP A 457 24.20 -4.27 13.99
N THR A 458 23.98 -4.00 12.71
CA THR A 458 23.93 -2.64 12.17
C THR A 458 22.66 -1.92 12.67
N LEU A 459 22.83 -0.77 13.33
CA LEU A 459 21.73 0.08 13.77
C LEU A 459 21.05 0.73 12.56
N LEU A 460 19.78 0.42 12.36
CA LEU A 460 18.98 0.97 11.27
C LEU A 460 18.17 2.16 11.78
N LEU A 461 18.27 3.30 11.08
CA LEU A 461 17.43 4.47 11.29
C LEU A 461 16.47 4.62 10.09
N PRO A 462 15.42 3.79 10.00
CA PRO A 462 14.54 3.82 8.85
C PRO A 462 13.72 5.11 8.79
N SER A 463 13.58 5.62 7.58
CA SER A 463 12.74 6.75 7.20
C SER A 463 11.92 6.38 5.97
N GLY A 464 10.78 7.04 5.76
CA GLY A 464 9.99 6.81 4.56
C GLY A 464 8.50 7.04 4.70
N PHE A 465 7.74 6.32 3.87
CA PHE A 465 6.33 6.54 3.60
C PHE A 465 5.54 5.25 3.73
N ARG A 466 4.35 5.35 4.30
CA ARG A 466 3.34 4.29 4.32
C ARG A 466 2.02 4.85 3.84
N VAL A 467 1.39 4.15 2.92
CA VAL A 467 0.08 4.51 2.36
C VAL A 467 -0.89 3.35 2.61
N ILE A 468 -1.94 3.61 3.38
CA ILE A 468 -2.98 2.62 3.69
C ILE A 468 -4.29 3.07 3.02
N PRO A 469 -4.91 2.24 2.17
CA PRO A 469 -6.21 2.55 1.62
C PRO A 469 -7.29 2.53 2.70
N LEU A 470 -8.10 3.59 2.73
CA LEU A 470 -9.29 3.81 3.54
C LEU A 470 -10.51 3.69 2.60
N GLY A 471 -10.71 2.51 2.01
CA GLY A 471 -11.72 2.30 0.97
C GLY A 471 -12.52 1.02 1.17
N THR A 472 -13.84 1.15 1.22
CA THR A 472 -14.88 0.12 1.38
C THR A 472 -15.27 -0.57 0.07
N GLY A 473 -14.34 -0.69 -0.89
CA GLY A 473 -14.60 -1.31 -2.20
C GLY A 473 -15.04 -2.79 -2.15
N PHE A 474 -15.12 -3.37 -0.95
CA PHE A 474 -15.63 -4.72 -0.72
C PHE A 474 -17.16 -4.84 -0.85
N MET A 475 -17.94 -3.75 -0.77
CA MET A 475 -19.40 -3.84 -0.55
C MET A 475 -20.32 -3.13 -1.56
N ASP A 476 -19.89 -2.09 -2.28
CA ASP A 476 -20.84 -1.33 -3.14
C ASP A 476 -21.20 -2.02 -4.47
N GLY A 477 -20.62 -3.17 -4.78
CA GLY A 477 -20.91 -3.91 -6.01
C GLY A 477 -21.91 -5.05 -5.86
N TYR A 478 -22.09 -5.61 -4.66
CA TYR A 478 -22.68 -6.96 -4.55
C TYR A 478 -23.65 -7.25 -3.40
N ASP A 479 -24.08 -6.27 -2.59
CA ASP A 479 -25.10 -6.57 -1.55
C ASP A 479 -26.28 -5.58 -1.48
N MET A 480 -27.37 -6.00 -2.16
CA MET A 480 -28.81 -5.68 -1.96
C MET A 480 -29.62 -5.72 -3.27
N SER A 481 -29.02 -6.00 -4.44
CA SER A 481 -29.77 -6.15 -5.70
C SER A 481 -29.88 -7.59 -6.20
N TYR A 482 -28.97 -8.49 -5.80
CA TYR A 482 -28.95 -9.87 -6.29
C TYR A 482 -30.05 -10.74 -5.64
N ASN A 483 -30.30 -10.59 -4.33
CA ASN A 483 -31.31 -11.37 -3.61
C ASN A 483 -32.74 -10.83 -3.73
N LEU A 484 -32.93 -9.53 -3.99
CA LEU A 484 -34.25 -8.95 -4.28
C LEU A 484 -34.71 -9.25 -5.72
N ASN A 485 -33.78 -9.44 -6.66
CA ASN A 485 -34.12 -9.77 -8.04
C ASN A 485 -34.56 -11.22 -8.24
N LEU A 486 -34.08 -12.19 -7.47
CA LEU A 486 -34.54 -13.58 -7.64
C LEU A 486 -36.02 -13.79 -7.28
N ALA A 487 -36.59 -12.94 -6.42
CA ALA A 487 -38.02 -12.93 -6.13
C ALA A 487 -38.86 -12.21 -7.21
N SER A 488 -38.27 -11.28 -7.96
CA SER A 488 -38.94 -10.57 -9.06
C SER A 488 -38.87 -11.31 -10.40
N THR A 489 -37.91 -12.22 -10.59
CA THR A 489 -37.78 -13.01 -11.84
C THR A 489 -38.79 -14.15 -12.00
N LEU A 490 -39.74 -14.32 -11.07
CA LEU A 490 -40.81 -15.33 -11.17
C LEU A 490 -42.14 -14.78 -11.71
N GLU A 491 -42.25 -13.47 -11.92
CA GLU A 491 -43.45 -12.84 -12.49
C GLU A 491 -43.10 -11.93 -13.67
N GLY A 492 -43.20 -12.48 -14.88
CA GLY A 492 -43.74 -11.74 -16.02
C GLY A 492 -42.80 -10.84 -16.85
N ASP A 493 -42.56 -11.34 -18.06
CA ASP A 493 -42.37 -10.60 -19.32
C ASP A 493 -40.94 -10.25 -19.79
N MET A 494 -40.61 -10.82 -20.95
CA MET A 494 -39.33 -10.75 -21.64
C MET A 494 -39.37 -9.63 -22.69
N SER A 495 -38.98 -8.41 -22.32
CA SER A 495 -38.41 -7.41 -23.23
C SER A 495 -38.04 -6.12 -22.49
N ARG A 496 -36.79 -5.66 -22.69
CA ARG A 496 -36.15 -4.40 -22.24
C ARG A 496 -35.64 -4.35 -20.80
N ALA A 497 -34.37 -4.72 -20.62
CA ALA A 497 -33.51 -4.18 -19.57
C ALA A 497 -32.03 -4.41 -19.93
N MET A 498 -31.46 -3.52 -20.74
CA MET A 498 -30.01 -3.40 -20.95
C MET A 498 -29.71 -1.92 -21.15
N THR A 499 -29.70 -1.17 -20.05
CA THR A 499 -29.07 0.17 -19.90
C THR A 499 -29.29 0.64 -18.46
N ASP A 500 -28.29 1.32 -17.91
CA ASP A 500 -28.22 1.94 -16.58
C ASP A 500 -27.92 1.03 -15.38
N THR A 501 -26.67 0.58 -15.31
CA THR A 501 -25.94 0.56 -14.03
C THR A 501 -25.01 1.77 -13.98
N GLY A 502 -25.46 2.82 -13.30
CA GLY A 502 -24.62 3.95 -12.94
C GLY A 502 -23.48 3.46 -12.04
N ILE A 503 -22.25 3.58 -12.55
CA ILE A 503 -21.02 3.37 -11.76
C ILE A 503 -21.05 4.38 -10.62
N SER A 504 -21.32 3.93 -9.40
CA SER A 504 -21.06 4.73 -8.21
C SER A 504 -19.56 5.00 -8.17
N SER A 505 -19.17 6.26 -8.38
CA SER A 505 -17.79 6.71 -8.22
C SER A 505 -17.41 6.60 -6.75
N SER A 506 -16.93 5.43 -6.32
CA SER A 506 -16.46 5.23 -4.94
C SER A 506 -15.23 6.11 -4.71
N ASN A 507 -15.37 7.11 -3.85
CA ASN A 507 -14.26 7.95 -3.41
C ASN A 507 -13.28 7.10 -2.59
N PHE A 508 -12.18 6.66 -3.21
CA PHE A 508 -11.12 5.98 -2.48
C PHE A 508 -10.39 7.00 -1.61
N ARG A 509 -10.33 6.81 -0.30
CA ARG A 509 -9.46 7.62 0.57
C ARG A 509 -8.24 6.78 0.90
N SER A 510 -7.11 7.43 1.15
CA SER A 510 -5.89 6.77 1.61
C SER A 510 -5.28 7.61 2.72
N ILE A 511 -4.70 7.00 3.74
CA ILE A 511 -3.87 7.70 4.71
C ILE A 511 -2.41 7.52 4.35
N VAL A 512 -1.68 8.64 4.26
CA VAL A 512 -0.23 8.64 4.14
C VAL A 512 0.35 8.98 5.48
N THR A 513 1.21 8.12 5.99
CA THR A 513 2.04 8.35 7.18
C THR A 513 3.49 8.45 6.74
N ILE A 514 4.15 9.51 7.19
CA ILE A 514 5.52 9.86 6.85
C ILE A 514 6.31 9.94 8.16
N ALA A 515 7.49 9.32 8.20
CA ALA A 515 8.38 9.41 9.35
C ALA A 515 9.84 9.47 8.87
N PHE A 516 10.60 10.42 9.41
CA PHE A 516 12.02 10.61 9.12
C PHE A 516 12.83 10.70 10.42
N GLN A 517 13.94 9.98 10.46
CA GLN A 517 14.85 9.95 11.60
C GLN A 517 16.17 10.65 11.29
N PHE A 518 16.64 11.46 12.24
CA PHE A 518 17.83 12.28 12.13
C PHE A 518 18.72 12.05 13.36
N GLY A 519 20.00 11.78 13.14
CA GLY A 519 20.98 11.85 14.23
C GLY A 519 21.27 13.32 14.58
N TYR A 520 21.42 13.61 15.87
CA TYR A 520 21.82 14.94 16.35
C TYR A 520 22.86 14.82 17.47
N ASP A 521 23.68 15.86 17.62
CA ASP A 521 24.59 16.03 18.75
C ASP A 521 23.93 16.93 19.80
N THR A 522 24.28 16.77 21.08
CA THR A 522 23.74 17.60 22.18
C THR A 522 23.80 19.10 21.93
N ASN A 523 24.82 19.59 21.22
CA ASN A 523 25.01 21.02 20.92
C ASN A 523 24.20 21.54 19.73
N ASN A 524 23.65 20.67 18.87
CA ASN A 524 22.92 21.06 17.65
C ASN A 524 21.45 20.63 17.63
N CYS A 525 20.96 20.01 18.70
CA CYS A 525 19.60 19.46 18.81
C CYS A 525 18.51 20.45 18.34
N ASP A 526 18.55 21.69 18.81
CA ASP A 526 17.55 22.71 18.46
C ASP A 526 17.61 23.09 16.97
N SER A 527 18.82 23.22 16.42
CA SER A 527 19.03 23.51 15.00
C SER A 527 18.55 22.36 14.11
N VAL A 528 18.86 21.12 14.49
CA VAL A 528 18.41 19.91 13.77
C VAL A 528 16.89 19.76 13.85
N SER A 529 16.27 20.09 14.99
CA SER A 529 14.81 20.09 15.15
C SER A 529 14.12 21.07 14.20
N ILE A 530 14.62 22.31 14.11
CA ILE A 530 14.09 23.32 13.18
C ILE A 530 14.27 22.88 11.73
N ALA A 531 15.45 22.34 11.37
CA ALA A 531 15.74 21.89 10.02
C ALA A 531 14.88 20.68 9.63
N ALA A 532 14.75 19.69 10.52
CA ALA A 532 13.88 18.52 10.32
C ALA A 532 12.42 18.92 10.14
N HIS A 533 11.95 19.91 10.90
CA HIS A 533 10.60 20.45 10.75
C HIS A 533 10.38 21.10 9.37
N LYS A 534 11.31 21.94 8.91
CA LYS A 534 11.25 22.60 7.60
C LYS A 534 11.26 21.56 6.48
N TYR A 535 12.20 20.60 6.53
CA TYR A 535 12.30 19.52 5.55
C TYR A 535 11.01 18.68 5.50
N MET A 536 10.47 18.30 6.66
CA MET A 536 9.24 17.50 6.70
C MET A 536 8.06 18.24 6.03
N ARG A 537 7.95 19.56 6.21
CA ARG A 537 6.94 20.38 5.51
C ARG A 537 7.16 20.42 3.99
N THR A 538 8.40 20.51 3.53
CA THR A 538 8.73 20.41 2.10
C THR A 538 8.32 19.06 1.53
N VAL A 539 8.65 17.96 2.21
CA VAL A 539 8.26 16.61 1.81
C VAL A 539 6.74 16.47 1.76
N ILE A 540 6.02 16.94 2.79
CA ILE A 540 4.56 16.93 2.83
C ILE A 540 3.98 17.70 1.63
N ALA A 541 4.49 18.89 1.34
CA ALA A 541 4.04 19.70 0.22
C ALA A 541 4.31 19.01 -1.13
N SER A 542 5.45 18.35 -1.29
CA SER A 542 5.77 17.58 -2.49
C SER A 542 4.87 16.36 -2.65
N VAL A 543 4.65 15.58 -1.57
CA VAL A 543 3.72 14.44 -1.59
C VAL A 543 2.30 14.89 -1.92
N GLN A 544 1.84 16.02 -1.39
CA GLN A 544 0.52 16.60 -1.72
C GLN A 544 0.43 17.02 -3.19
N ARG A 545 1.48 17.64 -3.74
CA ARG A 545 1.53 18.04 -5.15
C ARG A 545 1.45 16.83 -6.08
N VAL A 546 2.23 15.80 -5.79
CA VAL A 546 2.24 14.52 -6.52
C VAL A 546 0.89 13.82 -6.38
N ALA A 547 0.34 13.76 -5.18
CA ALA A 547 -0.99 13.21 -4.92
C ALA A 547 -2.09 13.91 -5.74
N MET A 548 -2.05 15.25 -5.85
CA MET A 548 -2.99 16.01 -6.69
C MET A 548 -2.82 15.73 -8.18
N ALA A 549 -1.60 15.42 -8.63
CA ALA A 549 -1.34 15.05 -10.03
C ALA A 549 -1.81 13.62 -10.35
N ILE A 550 -1.64 12.68 -9.40
CA ILE A 550 -2.02 11.27 -9.56
C ILE A 550 -3.52 11.04 -9.34
N ALA A 551 -4.17 11.84 -8.50
CA ALA A 551 -5.58 11.66 -8.19
C ALA A 551 -6.45 11.76 -9.47
N PRO A 552 -7.26 10.73 -9.80
CA PRO A 552 -8.33 10.85 -10.76
C PRO A 552 -9.25 11.97 -10.26
N ARG A 553 -9.48 12.97 -11.10
CA ARG A 553 -10.33 14.12 -10.77
C ARG A 553 -11.77 13.64 -10.57
N VAL A 554 -12.16 13.35 -9.32
CA VAL A 554 -13.55 13.07 -8.95
C VAL A 554 -14.36 14.33 -9.20
N GLY A 555 -15.16 14.24 -10.25
CA GLY A 555 -15.74 15.40 -10.92
C GLY A 555 -15.44 15.42 -12.43
N SER A 556 -15.44 14.29 -13.12
CA SER A 556 -15.52 14.28 -14.60
C SER A 556 -16.95 14.36 -15.14
N THR A 557 -17.88 14.97 -14.39
CA THR A 557 -18.92 15.80 -15.04
C THR A 557 -18.44 17.24 -15.24
N LEU A 558 -17.31 17.63 -14.63
CA LEU A 558 -16.60 18.88 -14.89
C LEU A 558 -15.39 18.72 -15.82
N GLY A 559 -14.79 17.52 -15.89
CA GLY A 559 -13.91 17.11 -17.01
C GLY A 559 -14.67 16.98 -18.33
N LEU A 560 -15.91 16.47 -18.27
CA LEU A 560 -16.84 16.63 -19.38
C LEU A 560 -17.15 18.10 -19.66
N ARG A 561 -17.07 19.06 -18.71
CA ARG A 561 -17.26 20.51 -19.00
C ARG A 561 -15.99 21.29 -19.34
N SER A 562 -14.81 20.70 -19.18
CA SER A 562 -13.54 21.29 -19.64
C SER A 562 -13.18 20.84 -21.06
N LEU A 563 -13.81 19.77 -21.57
CA LEU A 563 -13.69 19.30 -22.96
C LEU A 563 -15.03 19.32 -23.74
N SER A 564 -16.20 19.19 -23.08
CA SER A 564 -17.47 19.75 -23.61
C SER A 564 -17.48 21.23 -23.25
N GLY A 565 -16.84 22.04 -24.11
CA GLY A 565 -16.99 23.48 -23.97
C GLY A 565 -15.92 24.38 -24.60
N THR A 566 -14.86 23.87 -25.21
CA THR A 566 -14.19 24.69 -26.24
C THR A 566 -14.85 24.34 -27.56
N THR A 567 -15.57 25.30 -28.13
CA THR A 567 -16.17 25.21 -29.48
C THR A 567 -15.17 24.63 -30.49
N GLU A 568 -13.88 24.86 -30.29
CA GLU A 568 -12.75 24.38 -31.09
C GLU A 568 -12.56 22.86 -31.07
N VAL A 569 -12.54 22.20 -29.90
CA VAL A 569 -12.33 20.74 -29.82
C VAL A 569 -13.54 19.98 -30.38
N LEU A 570 -14.75 20.44 -30.08
CA LEU A 570 -15.97 19.86 -30.67
C LEU A 570 -16.01 20.06 -32.18
N THR A 571 -15.49 21.18 -32.69
CA THR A 571 -15.36 21.42 -34.13
C THR A 571 -14.32 20.48 -34.75
N LEU A 572 -13.16 20.30 -34.10
CA LEU A 572 -12.12 19.38 -34.55
C LEU A 572 -12.63 17.94 -34.61
N VAL A 573 -13.31 17.46 -33.57
CA VAL A 573 -13.86 16.10 -33.51
C VAL A 573 -14.91 15.88 -34.60
N LYS A 574 -15.77 16.86 -34.88
CA LYS A 574 -16.67 16.81 -36.05
C LYS A 574 -15.91 16.75 -37.36
N GLN A 575 -14.85 17.55 -37.50
CA GLN A 575 -14.02 17.58 -38.71
C GLN A 575 -13.25 16.28 -38.91
N ILE A 576 -12.78 15.62 -37.84
CA ILE A 576 -12.12 14.31 -37.88
C ILE A 576 -13.08 13.27 -38.46
N VAL A 577 -14.28 13.17 -37.89
CA VAL A 577 -15.30 12.18 -38.30
C VAL A 577 -15.84 12.47 -39.71
N SER A 578 -16.11 13.74 -40.03
CA SER A 578 -16.62 14.11 -41.37
C SER A 578 -15.57 13.92 -42.46
N SER A 579 -14.31 14.28 -42.19
CA SER A 579 -13.21 14.08 -43.14
C SER A 579 -12.94 12.60 -43.37
N PHE A 580 -12.98 11.77 -42.32
CA PHE A 580 -12.86 10.32 -42.47
C PHE A 580 -13.96 9.76 -43.38
N ARG A 581 -15.23 10.15 -43.14
CA ARG A 581 -16.37 9.74 -43.97
C ARG A 581 -16.20 10.15 -45.43
N ILE A 582 -15.73 11.36 -45.69
CA ILE A 582 -15.52 11.89 -47.05
C ILE A 582 -14.41 11.12 -47.78
N LYS A 583 -13.30 10.77 -47.08
CA LYS A 583 -12.13 10.15 -47.71
C LYS A 583 -12.28 8.64 -47.89
N PHE A 584 -12.86 7.95 -46.91
CA PHE A 584 -12.95 6.49 -46.90
C PHE A 584 -14.35 5.97 -47.25
N GLY A 585 -15.38 6.83 -47.30
CA GLY A 585 -16.75 6.43 -47.63
C GLY A 585 -17.44 5.57 -46.56
N VAL A 586 -16.83 5.47 -45.37
CA VAL A 586 -17.31 4.66 -44.24
C VAL A 586 -17.46 5.54 -43.01
N ASP A 587 -18.51 5.30 -42.22
CA ASP A 587 -18.72 5.99 -40.96
C ASP A 587 -17.77 5.43 -39.89
N LEU A 588 -16.86 6.29 -39.38
CA LEU A 588 -15.86 5.91 -38.38
C LEU A 588 -16.49 5.30 -37.11
N LEU A 589 -17.68 5.77 -36.73
CA LEU A 589 -18.35 5.42 -35.47
C LEU A 589 -19.48 4.38 -35.65
N GLY A 590 -19.71 3.89 -36.87
CA GLY A 590 -20.75 2.89 -37.19
C GLY A 590 -22.21 3.36 -37.09
N GLU A 591 -22.55 4.16 -36.07
CA GLU A 591 -23.88 4.74 -35.83
C GLU A 591 -23.87 6.28 -35.94
N GLN A 592 -25.00 6.86 -36.35
CA GLN A 592 -25.17 8.32 -36.42
C GLN A 592 -25.46 8.89 -35.01
N PRO A 593 -24.59 9.75 -34.43
CA PRO A 593 -24.83 10.36 -33.13
C PRO A 593 -26.04 11.31 -33.16
N PRO A 594 -26.94 11.26 -32.16
CA PRO A 594 -28.05 12.20 -32.02
C PRO A 594 -27.63 13.58 -31.49
N ASN A 595 -26.46 13.72 -30.83
CA ASN A 595 -25.95 15.00 -30.34
C ASN A 595 -24.41 15.09 -30.41
N ASN A 596 -23.87 16.31 -30.41
CA ASN A 596 -22.44 16.62 -30.47
C ASN A 596 -21.65 16.07 -29.26
N ASP A 597 -22.26 16.04 -28.08
CA ASP A 597 -21.63 15.49 -26.87
C ASP A 597 -21.49 13.96 -26.96
N GLU A 598 -22.43 13.28 -27.61
CA GLU A 598 -22.35 11.84 -27.86
C GLU A 598 -21.34 11.52 -28.97
N LEU A 599 -21.25 12.37 -30.00
CA LEU A 599 -20.21 12.26 -31.02
C LEU A 599 -18.80 12.32 -30.41
N PHE A 600 -18.57 13.24 -29.47
CA PHE A 600 -17.30 13.32 -28.73
C PHE A 600 -17.05 12.06 -27.91
N LYS A 601 -18.02 11.60 -27.12
CA LYS A 601 -17.89 10.40 -26.28
C LYS A 601 -17.59 9.15 -27.10
N MET A 602 -18.25 8.97 -28.24
CA MET A 602 -18.02 7.83 -29.12
C MET A 602 -16.62 7.85 -29.75
N LEU A 603 -16.12 9.02 -30.15
CA LEU A 603 -14.74 9.13 -30.67
C LEU A 603 -13.69 8.95 -29.55
N TRP A 604 -13.97 9.49 -28.37
CA TRP A 604 -13.10 9.42 -27.20
C TRP A 604 -12.87 7.98 -26.74
N HIS A 605 -13.93 7.18 -26.68
CA HIS A 605 -13.90 5.75 -26.27
C HIS A 605 -13.76 4.77 -27.45
N HIS A 606 -13.32 5.25 -28.62
CA HIS A 606 -13.10 4.39 -29.77
C HIS A 606 -11.92 3.42 -29.52
N SER A 607 -12.07 2.13 -29.88
CA SER A 607 -11.09 1.08 -29.54
C SER A 607 -9.73 1.25 -30.23
N ASN A 608 -9.70 1.88 -31.40
CA ASN A 608 -8.44 2.20 -32.10
C ASN A 608 -7.86 3.52 -31.59
N ALA A 609 -6.53 3.59 -31.51
CA ALA A 609 -5.82 4.80 -31.12
C ALA A 609 -5.90 5.84 -32.25
N ILE A 610 -6.51 6.99 -31.97
CA ILE A 610 -6.67 8.11 -32.90
C ILE A 610 -5.87 9.29 -32.38
N ILE A 611 -4.94 9.77 -33.20
CA ILE A 611 -4.05 10.88 -32.88
C ILE A 611 -4.15 11.91 -34.00
N CYS A 612 -4.24 13.18 -33.63
CA CYS A 612 -4.33 14.30 -34.55
C CYS A 612 -3.18 15.28 -34.30
N CYS A 613 -2.61 15.79 -35.39
CA CYS A 613 -1.46 16.68 -35.39
C CYS A 613 -1.63 17.83 -36.36
N THR A 614 -1.02 18.97 -36.06
CA THR A 614 -0.86 20.09 -37.00
C THR A 614 0.42 19.91 -37.79
N CYS A 615 0.32 20.07 -39.10
CA CYS A 615 1.46 20.10 -40.02
C CYS A 615 1.59 21.52 -40.56
N LYS A 616 2.62 22.27 -40.12
CA LYS A 616 2.93 23.58 -40.73
C LYS A 616 3.51 23.32 -42.14
N PHE A 617 3.08 24.11 -43.13
CA PHE A 617 3.40 23.92 -44.57
C PHE A 617 4.89 24.04 -44.94
N CYS A 618 5.79 24.22 -43.96
CA CYS A 618 7.23 24.10 -44.16
C CYS A 618 7.67 22.68 -43.75
N LEU A 619 8.15 21.92 -44.73
CA LEU A 619 8.75 20.58 -44.65
C LEU A 619 10.00 20.46 -43.73
N GLN A 620 10.16 21.34 -42.74
CA GLN A 620 11.29 21.39 -41.80
C GLN A 620 10.89 21.56 -40.32
N SER A 621 9.59 21.62 -39.99
CA SER A 621 9.11 21.59 -38.60
C SER A 621 8.41 20.28 -38.26
N LEU A 622 8.72 19.70 -37.11
CA LEU A 622 8.06 18.48 -36.60
C LEU A 622 6.54 18.72 -36.38
N PRO A 623 5.68 17.73 -36.62
CA PRO A 623 4.26 17.81 -36.30
C PRO A 623 4.05 18.05 -34.80
N GLU A 624 3.08 18.90 -34.45
CA GLU A 624 2.68 19.12 -33.05
C GLU A 624 1.39 18.34 -32.78
N PHE A 625 1.34 17.59 -31.67
CA PHE A 625 0.13 16.88 -31.27
C PHE A 625 -0.93 17.88 -30.79
N ILE A 626 -2.16 17.74 -31.30
CA ILE A 626 -3.28 18.62 -30.93
C ILE A 626 -4.43 17.89 -30.25
N PHE A 627 -4.60 16.60 -30.53
CA PHE A 627 -5.67 15.79 -29.95
C PHE A 627 -5.30 14.31 -30.02
N ALA A 628 -5.68 13.55 -28.99
CA ALA A 628 -5.66 12.09 -29.00
C ALA A 628 -6.90 11.60 -28.24
N ASN A 629 -7.47 10.48 -28.68
CA ASN A 629 -8.52 9.80 -27.91
C ASN A 629 -7.91 8.99 -26.76
N GLU A 630 -8.75 8.35 -25.92
CA GLU A 630 -8.30 7.57 -24.76
C GLU A 630 -7.27 6.49 -25.17
N ALA A 631 -7.60 5.68 -26.17
CA ALA A 631 -6.69 4.66 -26.69
C ALA A 631 -5.37 5.25 -27.25
N GLY A 632 -5.39 6.45 -27.83
CA GLY A 632 -4.19 7.13 -28.32
C GLY A 632 -3.31 7.69 -27.21
N LEU A 633 -3.92 8.17 -26.12
CA LEU A 633 -3.21 8.59 -24.91
C LEU A 633 -2.56 7.40 -24.21
N ASP A 634 -3.29 6.28 -24.12
CA ASP A 634 -2.76 5.02 -23.59
C ASP A 634 -1.61 4.51 -24.44
N MET A 635 -1.76 4.50 -25.77
CA MET A 635 -0.69 4.08 -26.70
C MET A 635 0.59 4.93 -26.55
N LEU A 636 0.46 6.22 -26.22
CA LEU A 636 1.59 7.12 -26.01
C LEU A 636 2.07 7.17 -24.55
N GLU A 637 1.41 6.47 -23.63
CA GLU A 637 1.61 6.57 -22.17
C GLU A 637 1.65 8.05 -21.71
N THR A 638 0.71 8.89 -22.16
CA THR A 638 0.66 10.33 -21.84
C THR A 638 -0.75 10.80 -21.47
N THR A 639 -0.88 12.00 -20.93
CA THR A 639 -2.18 12.61 -20.61
C THR A 639 -2.53 13.73 -21.59
N SER A 640 -3.81 14.06 -21.74
CA SER A 640 -4.25 15.15 -22.63
C SER A 640 -3.62 16.51 -22.29
N GLY A 641 -3.22 16.72 -21.03
CA GLY A 641 -2.56 17.95 -20.58
C GLY A 641 -1.08 18.02 -20.94
N CYS A 642 -0.41 16.87 -21.07
CA CYS A 642 1.01 16.77 -21.43
C CYS A 642 1.22 16.43 -22.91
N LEU A 643 0.15 16.26 -23.68
CA LEU A 643 0.21 15.87 -25.08
C LEU A 643 0.96 16.90 -25.95
N GLN A 644 0.84 18.19 -25.64
CA GLN A 644 1.53 19.27 -26.38
C GLN A 644 3.03 19.35 -26.02
N ASP A 645 3.43 18.84 -24.85
CA ASP A 645 4.82 18.83 -24.41
C ASP A 645 5.61 17.65 -25.01
N LEU A 646 4.90 16.63 -25.52
CA LEU A 646 5.49 15.46 -26.16
C LEU A 646 6.00 15.81 -27.56
N GLN A 647 7.29 15.57 -27.82
CA GLN A 647 7.83 15.79 -29.15
C GLN A 647 7.59 14.59 -30.07
N TRP A 648 7.18 14.87 -31.31
CA TRP A 648 6.83 13.82 -32.28
C TRP A 648 8.01 12.89 -32.61
N ASP A 649 9.23 13.41 -32.64
CA ASP A 649 10.47 12.65 -32.91
C ASP A 649 10.79 11.61 -31.83
N GLN A 650 10.43 11.90 -30.57
CA GLN A 650 10.60 10.97 -29.45
C GLN A 650 9.65 9.78 -29.52
N THR A 651 8.56 9.89 -30.30
CA THR A 651 7.59 8.80 -30.50
C THR A 651 7.92 7.89 -31.68
N LEU A 652 9.04 8.12 -32.37
CA LEU A 652 9.47 7.39 -33.56
C LEU A 652 10.74 6.59 -33.29
N ASP A 653 10.81 5.38 -33.84
CA ASP A 653 12.08 4.65 -33.90
C ASP A 653 13.06 5.33 -34.89
N GLU A 654 14.37 5.17 -34.67
CA GLU A 654 15.42 5.79 -35.51
C GLU A 654 15.34 5.37 -36.98
N SER A 655 14.75 4.19 -37.26
CA SER A 655 14.56 3.67 -38.61
C SER A 655 13.37 4.27 -39.37
N ASP A 656 12.35 4.78 -38.66
CA ASP A 656 11.06 5.21 -39.24
C ASP A 656 10.97 6.74 -39.47
N LYS A 657 11.98 7.52 -39.05
CA LYS A 657 11.97 8.98 -39.16
C LYS A 657 11.91 9.48 -40.61
N GLU A 658 12.56 8.81 -41.57
CA GLU A 658 12.57 9.24 -42.98
C GLU A 658 11.28 8.84 -43.73
N ASP A 659 10.71 7.67 -43.42
CA ASP A 659 9.53 7.14 -44.11
C ASP A 659 8.25 7.91 -43.76
N ILE A 660 8.13 8.39 -42.52
CA ILE A 660 6.93 9.07 -42.02
C ILE A 660 6.75 10.48 -42.60
N TYR A 661 7.83 11.20 -42.90
CA TYR A 661 7.71 12.48 -43.63
C TYR A 661 7.19 12.25 -45.06
N SER A 662 7.60 11.16 -45.69
CA SER A 662 7.08 10.76 -47.00
C SER A 662 5.58 10.45 -46.91
N ASP A 663 5.15 9.80 -45.83
CA ASP A 663 3.77 9.40 -45.61
C ASP A 663 2.85 10.56 -45.25
N ILE A 664 3.30 11.49 -44.39
CA ILE A 664 2.60 12.75 -44.15
C ILE A 664 2.45 13.53 -45.46
N THR A 665 3.50 13.58 -46.29
CA THR A 665 3.45 14.24 -47.59
C THR A 665 2.44 13.58 -48.54
N LYS A 666 2.37 12.24 -48.56
CA LYS A 666 1.35 11.50 -49.31
C LYS A 666 -0.05 11.83 -48.81
N VAL A 667 -0.27 11.84 -47.49
CA VAL A 667 -1.57 12.20 -46.90
C VAL A 667 -1.97 13.64 -47.25
N MET A 668 -1.03 14.58 -47.24
CA MET A 668 -1.30 15.98 -47.59
C MET A 668 -1.62 16.17 -49.07
N GLN A 669 -0.93 15.45 -49.98
CA GLN A 669 -1.14 15.55 -51.42
C GLN A 669 -2.37 14.77 -51.91
N GLN A 670 -2.59 13.57 -51.38
CA GLN A 670 -3.63 12.64 -51.83
C GLN A 670 -4.90 12.71 -50.96
N GLY A 671 -4.81 13.36 -49.79
CA GLY A 671 -5.90 13.51 -48.82
C GLY A 671 -6.03 12.35 -47.84
N PHE A 672 -5.46 11.18 -48.13
CA PHE A 672 -5.40 10.03 -47.24
C PHE A 672 -4.25 9.09 -47.64
N ALA A 673 -3.80 8.23 -46.73
CA ALA A 673 -2.84 7.17 -46.99
C ALA A 673 -3.08 5.95 -46.10
N TYR A 674 -2.75 4.77 -46.63
CA TYR A 674 -2.67 3.53 -45.88
C TYR A 674 -1.20 3.28 -45.52
N LEU A 675 -0.92 3.16 -44.23
CA LEU A 675 0.41 2.91 -43.69
C LEU A 675 0.52 1.45 -43.29
N THR A 676 1.70 0.87 -43.54
CA THR A 676 2.02 -0.51 -43.15
C THR A 676 2.18 -0.64 -41.63
N SER A 677 2.26 -1.87 -41.13
CA SER A 677 2.62 -2.13 -39.74
C SER A 677 3.94 -1.46 -39.37
N GLY A 678 4.05 -0.96 -38.16
CA GLY A 678 5.27 -0.31 -37.67
C GLY A 678 5.35 -0.29 -36.15
N ILE A 679 6.35 0.42 -35.63
CA ILE A 679 6.59 0.56 -34.19
C ILE A 679 6.57 2.05 -33.84
N ARG A 680 5.88 2.40 -32.76
CA ARG A 680 5.93 3.72 -32.12
C ARG A 680 6.62 3.61 -30.77
N LEU A 681 7.20 4.69 -30.29
CA LEU A 681 7.69 4.79 -28.93
C LEU A 681 6.70 5.59 -28.09
N SER A 682 6.42 5.11 -26.88
CA SER A 682 5.67 5.87 -25.87
C SER A 682 6.52 7.00 -25.28
N SER A 683 5.91 7.89 -24.50
CA SER A 683 6.60 8.93 -23.73
C SER A 683 7.67 8.36 -22.78
N MET A 684 7.51 7.10 -22.36
CA MET A 684 8.43 6.37 -21.48
C MET A 684 9.50 5.58 -22.26
N GLY A 685 9.54 5.70 -23.59
CA GLY A 685 10.47 5.01 -24.47
C GLY A 685 10.13 3.54 -24.71
N ARG A 686 8.90 3.10 -24.39
CA ARG A 686 8.46 1.72 -24.60
C ARG A 686 8.01 1.53 -26.06
N PRO A 687 8.45 0.47 -26.76
CA PRO A 687 7.99 0.20 -28.12
C PRO A 687 6.55 -0.28 -28.13
N VAL A 688 5.78 0.21 -29.11
CA VAL A 688 4.38 -0.11 -29.35
C VAL A 688 4.23 -0.54 -30.79
N ALA A 689 3.96 -1.82 -31.01
CA ALA A 689 3.72 -2.35 -32.35
C ALA A 689 2.26 -2.10 -32.76
N TYR A 690 2.02 -1.75 -34.02
CA TYR A 690 0.68 -1.66 -34.59
C TYR A 690 0.61 -2.43 -35.92
N GLU A 691 -0.53 -3.07 -36.18
CA GLU A 691 -0.71 -3.89 -37.39
C GLU A 691 -0.92 -3.02 -38.63
N ARG A 692 -1.72 -1.96 -38.51
CA ARG A 692 -2.08 -1.07 -39.62
C ARG A 692 -2.31 0.35 -39.11
N ALA A 693 -1.95 1.34 -39.92
CA ALA A 693 -2.32 2.73 -39.63
C ALA A 693 -2.95 3.42 -40.84
N LEU A 694 -3.92 4.30 -40.58
CA LEU A 694 -4.60 5.11 -41.59
C LEU A 694 -4.33 6.57 -41.30
N GLY A 695 -3.83 7.31 -42.29
CA GLY A 695 -3.66 8.77 -42.21
C GLY A 695 -4.66 9.48 -43.11
N TRP A 696 -5.29 10.55 -42.65
CA TRP A 696 -6.11 11.42 -43.50
C TRP A 696 -5.99 12.88 -43.11
N ASN A 697 -6.15 13.75 -44.10
CA ASN A 697 -6.17 15.18 -43.85
C ASN A 697 -7.54 15.64 -43.34
N ILE A 698 -7.51 16.59 -42.42
CA ILE A 698 -8.71 17.20 -41.85
C ILE A 698 -8.92 18.51 -42.60
N LEU A 699 -10.09 18.65 -43.22
CA LEU A 699 -10.44 19.85 -43.99
C LEU A 699 -11.03 20.90 -43.05
N ASP A 700 -10.28 21.98 -42.78
CA ASP A 700 -10.83 23.17 -42.12
C ASP A 700 -11.45 24.12 -43.17
N GLY A 701 -12.53 24.80 -42.80
CA GLY A 701 -13.25 25.72 -43.69
C GLY A 701 -12.46 27.01 -43.99
N ASN A 702 -11.37 27.26 -43.26
CA ASN A 702 -10.38 28.29 -43.53
C ASN A 702 -9.05 27.61 -43.88
N GLU A 703 -8.52 27.87 -45.08
CA GLU A 703 -7.32 27.24 -45.67
C GLU A 703 -5.97 27.57 -44.95
N SER A 704 -5.96 27.81 -43.63
CA SER A 704 -4.76 28.28 -42.90
C SER A 704 -4.06 27.24 -42.00
N MET A 705 -4.67 26.10 -41.67
CA MET A 705 -4.06 25.05 -40.83
C MET A 705 -4.25 23.67 -41.46
N ALA A 706 -3.17 23.01 -41.88
CA ALA A 706 -3.21 21.65 -42.40
C ALA A 706 -3.10 20.65 -41.23
N CYS A 707 -4.22 20.05 -40.82
CA CYS A 707 -4.25 19.03 -39.78
C CYS A 707 -4.30 17.62 -40.38
N VAL A 708 -3.63 16.67 -39.75
CA VAL A 708 -3.63 15.24 -40.11
C VAL A 708 -4.09 14.42 -38.92
N ALA A 709 -5.02 13.49 -39.15
CA ALA A 709 -5.37 12.45 -38.21
C ALA A 709 -4.76 11.11 -38.62
N PHE A 710 -4.26 10.37 -37.64
CA PHE A 710 -3.79 9.01 -37.74
C PHE A 710 -4.65 8.10 -36.87
N MET A 711 -5.04 6.94 -37.41
CA MET A 711 -5.68 5.88 -36.64
C MET A 711 -4.82 4.62 -36.69
N PHE A 712 -4.41 4.13 -35.53
CA PHE A 712 -3.62 2.92 -35.35
C PHE A 712 -4.52 1.77 -34.90
N ILE A 713 -4.45 0.65 -35.63
CA ILE A 713 -5.33 -0.50 -35.46
C ILE A 713 -4.51 -1.68 -34.89
N ASN A 714 -5.09 -2.40 -33.93
CA ASN A 714 -4.48 -3.57 -33.27
C ASN A 714 -3.08 -3.24 -32.74
N TRP A 715 -2.98 -2.21 -31.90
CA TRP A 715 -1.73 -1.82 -31.26
C TRP A 715 -1.50 -2.58 -29.94
N SER A 716 -0.24 -2.85 -29.61
CA SER A 716 0.15 -3.52 -28.36
C SER A 716 1.59 -3.15 -27.95
N PHE A 717 1.83 -3.13 -26.64
CA PHE A 717 3.14 -2.88 -26.01
C PHE A 717 4.12 -4.06 -26.03
#